data_AF-A0A7X1IPU1-F1
#
_entry.id   AF-A0A7X1IPU1-F1
#
_cell.length_a   1.000
_cell.length_b   1.000
_cell.length_c   1.000
_cell.angle_alpha   90.00
_cell.angle_beta   90.00
_cell.angle_gamma   90.00
#
_symmetry.space_group_name_H-M   'P 1'
#
loop_
_entity.id
_entity.type
_entity.pdbx_description
1 polymer ?
#
loop_
_entity_poly.entity_id
_entity_poly.type
_entity_poly.pdbx_seq_one_letter_code
_entity_poly.pdbx_strand_id
1 'polypeptide(L)'
;MAELGGGLLVAGTTSDAGKSVVTAGICRWLVRKGVRVAPFKAQNMSLNSFVTREGAEIGRAQAMQAAAARVEPTALMNPVLLKPGGDRSSQVVLMGKPVGELSARGYHSGRQEQLFGTVTDCLAELRRTHDAVICEGAGSPAEINLRRTDIVNMGIARAARLPVVVVGDIDRGGVFASFFGTTALLSPEDQELIAGYVVNKFRGDVSLLEPGLEMLRGLTGRRTFGVLPFAHGLGIDEEDGLRVSLRGAVRESVVAPPHGEDVLRVAVCAIPLMSNFTDVDALAAEPGVVVRFVDRPEELADADLVVVPGTRGTVRALAWLRERGLADALARRAAEGRPVLGICGGFQLLGERIEDDVESRAGVVDGLGLLPVRVRFAAEKTLARPVGKALGEHVDGYEIHHGVAEVTGGDEEFLDGCRVGAVWGTHWHGSLESDGFRRAFLRRVAGQAGRRFVPAPDTSFAALREEQLDRLGDLIEEHADTEALLRLIEDGVPAGLPFIPPGAPAAEPTRAAWAEGSAHEPGAEAGGADRDPDAGTEDSARNADAGARGSARNPDAGAGIAPRHPGAEAKDTARHPDTEAGGPIRPSDAEAGSAARLPAPGPGGAAPEETVPWGSPLWGRGRGIPLPPPRPATPSEGAITA
;
A
#
# COMPACT_ATOMS: atom_id res chain seq x y z
N MET A 1 12.83 38.06 -7.77
CA MET A 1 12.51 36.68 -8.21
C MET A 1 11.00 36.53 -8.12
N ALA A 2 10.36 35.63 -8.87
CA ALA A 2 8.98 35.27 -8.54
C ALA A 2 8.97 34.60 -7.16
N GLU A 3 7.95 34.86 -6.36
CA GLU A 3 7.72 34.10 -5.13
C GLU A 3 7.33 32.68 -5.54
N LEU A 4 8.22 31.72 -5.24
CA LEU A 4 7.91 30.31 -5.39
C LEU A 4 6.92 29.94 -4.30
N GLY A 5 5.90 29.14 -4.65
CA GLY A 5 4.93 28.62 -3.69
C GLY A 5 5.61 27.95 -2.50
N GLY A 6 4.93 27.97 -1.36
CA GLY A 6 5.38 27.34 -0.13
C GLY A 6 5.62 25.83 -0.30
N GLY A 7 6.21 25.20 0.70
CA GLY A 7 6.39 23.75 0.63
C GLY A 7 6.76 23.10 1.94
N LEU A 8 6.51 21.81 2.02
CA LEU A 8 6.74 20.99 3.21
C LEU A 8 7.10 19.57 2.81
N LEU A 9 8.14 18.99 3.40
CA LEU A 9 8.45 17.57 3.26
C LEU A 9 7.91 16.78 4.46
N VAL A 10 7.02 15.84 4.17
CA VAL A 10 6.52 14.83 5.11
C VAL A 10 7.47 13.63 5.06
N ALA A 11 8.49 13.67 5.92
CA ALA A 11 9.36 12.53 6.19
C ALA A 11 8.71 11.58 7.21
N GLY A 12 9.32 10.43 7.49
CA GLY A 12 8.82 9.50 8.50
C GLY A 12 9.94 8.70 9.13
N THR A 13 9.73 8.19 10.35
CA THR A 13 10.74 7.36 11.05
C THR A 13 10.93 5.98 10.42
N THR A 14 9.94 5.49 9.66
CA THR A 14 9.94 4.23 8.91
C THR A 14 9.10 4.36 7.63
N SER A 15 9.11 3.36 6.74
CA SER A 15 8.25 3.33 5.54
C SER A 15 6.77 3.54 5.89
N ASP A 16 6.24 2.72 6.78
CA ASP A 16 4.79 2.64 7.09
C ASP A 16 4.34 3.62 8.20
N ALA A 17 5.17 4.62 8.52
CA ALA A 17 4.89 5.64 9.54
C ALA A 17 3.61 6.45 9.25
N GLY A 18 3.10 6.38 8.02
CA GLY A 18 1.91 7.09 7.56
C GLY A 18 2.20 8.38 6.80
N LYS A 19 3.39 8.51 6.21
CA LYS A 19 3.77 9.68 5.39
C LYS A 19 2.70 10.02 4.35
N SER A 20 2.26 9.03 3.57
CA SER A 20 1.26 9.22 2.52
C SER A 20 -0.12 9.65 3.06
N VAL A 21 -0.47 9.20 4.27
CA VAL A 21 -1.69 9.56 5.00
C VAL A 21 -1.65 11.06 5.34
N VAL A 22 -0.54 11.49 5.97
CA VAL A 22 -0.32 12.87 6.40
C VAL A 22 -0.19 13.81 5.20
N THR A 23 0.52 13.41 4.14
CA THR A 23 0.61 14.19 2.89
C THR A 23 -0.76 14.38 2.23
N ALA A 24 -1.56 13.32 2.10
CA ALA A 24 -2.90 13.42 1.52
C ALA A 24 -3.83 14.29 2.40
N GLY A 25 -3.78 14.13 3.72
CA GLY A 25 -4.55 14.95 4.66
C GLY A 25 -4.19 16.43 4.60
N ILE A 26 -2.89 16.77 4.59
CA ILE A 26 -2.42 18.16 4.47
C ILE A 26 -2.85 18.75 3.12
N CYS A 27 -2.73 17.99 2.01
CA CYS A 27 -3.26 18.41 0.72
C CYS A 27 -4.77 18.70 0.78
N ARG A 28 -5.59 17.81 1.35
CA ARG A 28 -7.04 18.02 1.41
C ARG A 28 -7.44 19.19 2.31
N TRP A 29 -6.79 19.33 3.47
CA TRP A 29 -6.97 20.49 4.35
C TRP A 29 -6.64 21.80 3.62
N LEU A 30 -5.51 21.90 2.90
CA LEU A 30 -5.13 23.09 2.12
C LEU A 30 -6.14 23.40 1.01
N VAL A 31 -6.64 22.40 0.28
CA VAL A 31 -7.72 22.58 -0.72
C VAL A 31 -8.97 23.19 -0.09
N ARG A 32 -9.37 22.73 1.11
CA ARG A 32 -10.52 23.28 1.84
C ARG A 32 -10.32 24.72 2.30
N LYS A 33 -9.07 25.16 2.51
CA LYS A 33 -8.71 26.57 2.74
C LYS A 33 -8.62 27.41 1.45
N GLY A 34 -8.81 26.79 0.27
CA GLY A 34 -8.74 27.46 -1.03
C GLY A 34 -7.32 27.62 -1.59
N VAL A 35 -6.31 26.99 -0.97
CA VAL A 35 -4.92 27.02 -1.43
C VAL A 35 -4.76 26.08 -2.64
N ARG A 36 -4.14 26.55 -3.73
CA ARG A 36 -3.80 25.66 -4.86
C ARG A 36 -2.58 24.84 -4.47
N VAL A 37 -2.79 23.60 -4.07
CA VAL A 37 -1.74 22.69 -3.60
C VAL A 37 -1.45 21.60 -4.61
N ALA A 38 -0.18 21.20 -4.75
CA ALA A 38 0.22 19.98 -5.44
C ALA A 38 0.90 18.98 -4.50
N PRO A 39 0.69 17.67 -4.67
CA PRO A 39 1.53 16.65 -4.05
C PRO A 39 2.82 16.43 -4.85
N PHE A 40 3.87 15.93 -4.20
CA PHE A 40 5.10 15.53 -4.87
C PHE A 40 5.78 14.35 -4.17
N LYS A 41 6.16 13.30 -4.90
CA LYS A 41 7.02 12.22 -4.38
C LYS A 41 8.14 11.95 -5.38
N ALA A 42 9.31 12.53 -5.08
CA ALA A 42 10.50 12.52 -5.93
C ALA A 42 10.84 11.15 -6.52
N GLN A 43 10.78 10.11 -5.67
CA GLN A 43 10.82 8.72 -6.10
C GLN A 43 9.82 7.87 -5.30
N ASN A 44 9.04 7.07 -6.00
CA ASN A 44 8.23 5.99 -5.41
C ASN A 44 8.80 4.63 -5.82
N MET A 45 8.51 3.57 -5.07
CA MET A 45 8.86 2.19 -5.39
C MET A 45 7.62 1.28 -5.23
N SER A 46 6.80 1.18 -6.28
CA SER A 46 5.49 0.51 -6.23
C SER A 46 5.25 -0.37 -7.46
N LEU A 47 4.48 -1.45 -7.26
CA LEU A 47 3.87 -2.23 -8.34
C LEU A 47 2.47 -1.75 -8.71
N ASN A 48 1.80 -1.00 -7.83
CA ASN A 48 0.55 -0.34 -8.15
C ASN A 48 0.86 0.94 -8.94
N SER A 49 0.14 1.19 -10.04
CA SER A 49 0.39 2.38 -10.87
C SER A 49 -0.87 2.91 -11.54
N PHE A 50 -0.84 4.16 -11.96
CA PHE A 50 -1.95 4.84 -12.62
C PHE A 50 -1.46 5.53 -13.89
N VAL A 51 -2.32 5.62 -14.91
CA VAL A 51 -2.02 6.35 -16.14
C VAL A 51 -2.60 7.76 -16.03
N THR A 52 -1.77 8.79 -16.20
CA THR A 52 -2.23 10.18 -16.29
C THR A 52 -3.03 10.39 -17.58
N ARG A 53 -3.76 11.51 -17.71
CA ARG A 53 -4.40 11.87 -18.99
C ARG A 53 -3.42 12.02 -20.17
N GLU A 54 -2.13 12.19 -19.89
CA GLU A 54 -1.05 12.37 -20.86
C GLU A 54 -0.39 11.04 -21.30
N GLY A 55 -0.88 9.90 -20.82
CA GLY A 55 -0.28 8.59 -21.11
C GLY A 55 1.02 8.32 -20.34
N ALA A 56 1.23 8.99 -19.21
CA ALA A 56 2.39 8.79 -18.33
C ALA A 56 2.03 7.91 -17.13
N GLU A 57 2.94 7.04 -16.71
CA GLU A 57 2.74 6.10 -15.59
C GLU A 57 3.29 6.64 -14.25
N ILE A 58 2.45 6.73 -13.22
CA ILE A 58 2.82 7.19 -11.86
C ILE A 58 2.42 6.17 -10.78
N GLY A 59 3.02 6.26 -9.58
CA GLY A 59 2.60 5.46 -8.42
C GLY A 59 1.15 5.74 -8.01
N ARG A 60 0.43 4.73 -7.54
CA ARG A 60 -1.01 4.83 -7.23
C ARG A 60 -1.27 5.73 -6.02
N ALA A 61 -0.37 5.77 -5.03
CA ALA A 61 -0.47 6.71 -3.92
C ALA A 61 -0.35 8.18 -4.37
N GLN A 62 0.35 8.50 -5.46
CA GLN A 62 0.43 9.87 -5.98
C GLN A 62 -0.81 10.24 -6.79
N ALA A 63 -1.48 9.29 -7.45
CA ALA A 63 -2.82 9.50 -8.00
C ALA A 63 -3.85 9.78 -6.88
N MET A 64 -3.77 9.04 -5.76
CA MET A 64 -4.59 9.30 -4.56
C MET A 64 -4.29 10.68 -3.95
N GLN A 65 -3.02 11.07 -3.83
CA GLN A 65 -2.62 12.39 -3.31
C GLN A 65 -3.02 13.54 -4.25
N ALA A 66 -3.04 13.31 -5.56
CA ALA A 66 -3.55 14.28 -6.55
C ALA A 66 -5.07 14.47 -6.40
N ALA A 67 -5.83 13.39 -6.18
CA ALA A 67 -7.24 13.48 -5.80
C ALA A 67 -7.46 14.18 -4.45
N ALA A 68 -6.58 13.94 -3.46
CA ALA A 68 -6.60 14.66 -2.18
C ALA A 68 -6.45 16.18 -2.39
N ALA A 69 -5.52 16.57 -3.27
CA ALA A 69 -5.29 17.93 -3.73
C ALA A 69 -6.30 18.46 -4.79
N ARG A 70 -7.28 17.64 -5.22
CA ARG A 70 -8.25 17.93 -6.30
C ARG A 70 -7.61 18.45 -7.60
N VAL A 71 -6.47 17.88 -7.98
CA VAL A 71 -5.74 18.16 -9.24
C VAL A 71 -5.64 16.90 -10.12
N GLU A 72 -5.54 17.09 -11.44
CA GLU A 72 -5.29 15.98 -12.38
C GLU A 72 -3.89 15.39 -12.11
N PRO A 73 -3.74 14.06 -11.96
CA PRO A 73 -2.43 13.47 -11.72
C PRO A 73 -1.50 13.65 -12.93
N THR A 74 -0.27 14.11 -12.70
CA THR A 74 0.75 14.31 -13.76
C THR A 74 2.09 13.66 -13.41
N ALA A 75 2.94 13.44 -14.42
CA ALA A 75 4.28 12.90 -14.21
C ALA A 75 5.18 13.79 -13.32
N LEU A 76 4.90 15.10 -13.24
CA LEU A 76 5.61 16.04 -12.37
C LEU A 76 5.46 15.66 -10.88
N MET A 77 4.33 15.05 -10.49
CA MET A 77 4.04 14.67 -9.10
C MET A 77 4.80 13.41 -8.67
N ASN A 78 5.25 12.58 -9.62
CA ASN A 78 6.06 11.39 -9.37
C ASN A 78 7.07 11.17 -10.52
N PRO A 79 8.15 11.97 -10.58
CA PRO A 79 9.05 11.97 -11.72
C PRO A 79 9.88 10.68 -11.85
N VAL A 80 10.14 9.98 -10.73
CA VAL A 80 10.80 8.67 -10.72
C VAL A 80 9.90 7.62 -10.06
N LEU A 81 9.66 6.52 -10.75
CA LEU A 81 8.93 5.37 -10.24
C LEU A 81 9.77 4.11 -10.46
N LEU A 82 10.21 3.47 -9.38
CA LEU A 82 10.90 2.19 -9.42
C LEU A 82 9.87 1.06 -9.34
N LYS A 83 9.85 0.16 -10.33
CA LYS A 83 9.08 -1.09 -10.22
C LYS A 83 10.00 -2.23 -9.81
N PRO A 84 9.84 -2.82 -8.60
CA PRO A 84 10.62 -3.98 -8.19
C PRO A 84 10.38 -5.16 -9.14
N GLY A 85 11.40 -6.01 -9.31
CA GLY A 85 11.37 -7.16 -10.21
C GLY A 85 11.83 -8.44 -9.52
N GLY A 86 12.77 -9.16 -10.15
CA GLY A 86 13.51 -10.23 -9.49
C GLY A 86 14.42 -9.70 -8.37
N ASP A 87 14.95 -10.61 -7.55
CA ASP A 87 15.43 -10.38 -6.18
C ASP A 87 16.47 -9.26 -5.95
N ARG A 88 17.07 -8.67 -7.01
CA ARG A 88 17.99 -7.51 -6.92
C ARG A 88 17.84 -6.46 -8.04
N SER A 89 16.75 -6.46 -8.81
CA SER A 89 16.50 -5.50 -9.90
C SER A 89 15.23 -4.67 -9.73
N SER A 90 15.19 -3.53 -10.41
CA SER A 90 13.99 -2.70 -10.56
C SER A 90 14.02 -1.97 -11.92
N GLN A 91 12.86 -1.83 -12.56
CA GLN A 91 12.72 -0.98 -13.75
C GLN A 91 12.59 0.47 -13.29
N VAL A 92 13.27 1.39 -13.98
CA VAL A 92 13.09 2.83 -13.80
C VAL A 92 12.06 3.31 -14.81
N VAL A 93 10.97 3.86 -14.29
CA VAL A 93 10.05 4.71 -15.04
C VAL A 93 10.42 6.16 -14.69
N LEU A 94 10.78 6.95 -15.70
CA LEU A 94 11.20 8.35 -15.57
C LEU A 94 10.23 9.22 -16.39
N MET A 95 9.64 10.24 -15.77
CA MET A 95 8.56 11.05 -16.35
C MET A 95 7.44 10.18 -16.97
N GLY A 96 7.10 9.10 -16.27
CA GLY A 96 6.06 8.16 -16.66
C GLY A 96 6.38 7.24 -17.85
N LYS A 97 7.65 7.16 -18.30
CA LYS A 97 8.08 6.26 -19.38
C LYS A 97 9.20 5.33 -18.91
N PRO A 98 9.21 4.03 -19.29
CA PRO A 98 10.27 3.12 -18.90
C PRO A 98 11.60 3.49 -19.60
N VAL A 99 12.65 3.72 -18.82
CA VAL A 99 14.01 4.08 -19.33
C VAL A 99 15.07 3.01 -19.07
N GLY A 100 14.65 1.81 -18.65
CA GLY A 100 15.48 0.62 -18.52
C GLY A 100 15.48 0.01 -17.12
N GLU A 101 16.27 -1.06 -16.95
CA GLU A 101 16.47 -1.71 -15.65
C GLU A 101 17.68 -1.13 -14.90
N LEU A 102 17.58 -1.12 -13.57
CA LEU A 102 18.71 -0.96 -12.66
C LEU A 102 18.81 -2.20 -11.75
N SER A 103 20.04 -2.70 -11.59
CA SER A 103 20.39 -3.48 -10.41
C SER A 103 20.68 -2.53 -9.24
N ALA A 104 20.54 -3.01 -8.00
CA ALA A 104 20.85 -2.20 -6.81
C ALA A 104 22.28 -1.60 -6.80
N ARG A 105 23.23 -2.19 -7.55
CA ARG A 105 24.57 -1.61 -7.74
C ARG A 105 24.61 -0.51 -8.81
N GLY A 106 23.88 -0.67 -9.91
CA GLY A 106 23.84 0.29 -11.03
C GLY A 106 23.20 1.64 -10.70
N TYR A 107 22.40 1.72 -9.63
CA TYR A 107 21.82 2.97 -9.14
C TYR A 107 22.89 4.03 -8.79
N HIS A 108 24.08 3.61 -8.35
CA HIS A 108 25.12 4.49 -7.81
C HIS A 108 26.13 5.01 -8.86
N SER A 109 26.00 4.66 -10.15
CA SER A 109 26.99 4.98 -11.19
C SER A 109 26.65 6.24 -11.99
N GLY A 110 26.57 7.40 -11.32
CA GLY A 110 26.40 8.72 -11.94
C GLY A 110 25.01 9.06 -12.48
N ARG A 111 24.24 8.07 -12.99
CA ARG A 111 22.86 8.24 -13.50
C ARG A 111 21.93 8.93 -12.48
N GLN A 112 22.23 8.81 -11.18
CA GLN A 112 21.45 9.44 -10.12
C GLN A 112 21.52 10.98 -10.11
N GLU A 113 22.61 11.59 -10.56
CA GLU A 113 22.70 13.06 -10.65
C GLU A 113 21.71 13.60 -11.70
N GLN A 114 21.57 12.89 -12.82
CA GLN A 114 20.55 13.16 -13.84
C GLN A 114 19.13 12.99 -13.29
N LEU A 115 18.86 11.91 -12.53
CA LEU A 115 17.56 11.71 -11.86
C LEU A 115 17.27 12.85 -10.87
N PHE A 116 18.26 13.30 -10.11
CA PHE A 116 18.09 14.37 -9.14
C PHE A 116 17.79 15.72 -9.82
N GLY A 117 18.45 16.04 -10.93
CA GLY A 117 18.12 17.20 -11.75
C GLY A 117 16.66 17.19 -12.22
N THR A 118 16.19 16.07 -12.78
CA THR A 118 14.78 15.92 -13.18
C THR A 118 13.82 16.06 -11.99
N VAL A 119 14.17 15.51 -10.81
CA VAL A 119 13.41 15.68 -9.57
C VAL A 119 13.33 17.15 -9.14
N THR A 120 14.44 17.89 -9.15
CA THR A 120 14.45 19.31 -8.77
C THR A 120 13.71 20.19 -9.75
N ASP A 121 13.80 19.91 -11.05
CA ASP A 121 13.09 20.65 -12.10
C ASP A 121 11.56 20.47 -11.99
N CYS A 122 11.10 19.24 -11.73
CA CYS A 122 9.67 18.95 -11.53
C CYS A 122 9.12 19.63 -10.26
N LEU A 123 9.88 19.61 -9.16
CA LEU A 123 9.50 20.32 -7.94
C LEU A 123 9.47 21.85 -8.15
N ALA A 124 10.43 22.41 -8.88
CA ALA A 124 10.46 23.83 -9.21
C ALA A 124 9.25 24.25 -10.08
N GLU A 125 8.87 23.43 -11.05
CA GLU A 125 7.70 23.67 -11.91
C GLU A 125 6.38 23.59 -11.14
N LEU A 126 6.23 22.63 -10.22
CA LEU A 126 5.07 22.57 -9.32
C LEU A 126 5.01 23.81 -8.41
N ARG A 127 6.14 24.22 -7.81
CA ARG A 127 6.23 25.45 -6.98
C ARG A 127 6.11 26.76 -7.77
N ARG A 128 6.16 26.72 -9.10
CA ARG A 128 5.88 27.86 -10.00
C ARG A 128 4.40 27.97 -10.38
N THR A 129 3.64 26.88 -10.23
CA THR A 129 2.25 26.75 -10.70
C THR A 129 1.23 26.62 -9.57
N HIS A 130 1.67 26.26 -8.36
CA HIS A 130 0.86 26.04 -7.17
C HIS A 130 1.35 26.93 -6.02
N ASP A 131 0.43 27.30 -5.13
CA ASP A 131 0.69 28.14 -3.95
C ASP A 131 1.44 27.36 -2.86
N ALA A 132 1.25 26.05 -2.79
CA ALA A 132 1.98 25.14 -1.91
C ALA A 132 2.31 23.80 -2.61
N VAL A 133 3.45 23.19 -2.28
CA VAL A 133 3.78 21.82 -2.69
C VAL A 133 4.12 20.94 -1.49
N ILE A 134 3.32 19.90 -1.27
CA ILE A 134 3.49 18.96 -0.15
C ILE A 134 4.22 17.72 -0.66
N CYS A 135 5.48 17.62 -0.27
CA CYS A 135 6.38 16.56 -0.67
C CYS A 135 6.25 15.36 0.30
N GLU A 136 6.20 14.13 -0.21
CA GLU A 136 6.32 12.92 0.59
C GLU A 136 7.74 12.34 0.47
N GLY A 137 8.37 12.04 1.62
CA GLY A 137 9.63 11.30 1.67
C GLY A 137 9.48 9.82 1.32
N ALA A 138 10.59 9.07 1.34
CA ALA A 138 10.60 7.62 1.15
C ALA A 138 11.53 6.93 2.17
N GLY A 139 11.10 5.81 2.76
CA GLY A 139 11.81 5.21 3.90
C GLY A 139 11.92 6.18 5.09
N SER A 140 13.12 6.31 5.64
CA SER A 140 13.51 7.26 6.70
C SER A 140 14.47 8.34 6.17
N PRO A 141 14.43 9.60 6.66
CA PRO A 141 15.45 10.59 6.33
C PRO A 141 16.84 10.23 6.88
N ALA A 142 16.90 9.36 7.90
CA ALA A 142 18.14 8.88 8.52
C ALA A 142 18.66 7.54 7.94
N GLU A 143 18.37 7.23 6.68
CA GLU A 143 19.02 6.15 5.91
C GLU A 143 20.50 6.54 5.61
N ILE A 144 21.34 6.55 6.65
CA ILE A 144 22.72 7.08 6.61
C ILE A 144 23.60 6.45 5.52
N ASN A 145 23.36 5.17 5.20
CA ASN A 145 24.01 4.43 4.11
C ASN A 145 23.61 4.91 2.70
N LEU A 146 22.47 5.60 2.56
CA LEU A 146 21.99 6.18 1.30
C LEU A 146 22.21 7.70 1.23
N ARG A 147 22.50 8.39 2.34
CA ARG A 147 22.49 9.87 2.45
C ARG A 147 23.32 10.63 1.40
N ARG A 148 24.46 10.11 0.92
CA ARG A 148 25.24 10.71 -0.20
C ARG A 148 24.48 10.73 -1.53
N THR A 149 23.51 9.82 -1.64
CA THR A 149 22.74 9.42 -2.81
C THR A 149 21.25 9.46 -2.45
N ASP A 150 20.86 10.49 -1.71
CA ASP A 150 19.47 10.75 -1.34
C ASP A 150 18.87 11.77 -2.33
N ILE A 151 17.76 11.38 -2.95
CA ILE A 151 16.95 12.23 -3.84
C ILE A 151 15.50 12.33 -3.36
N VAL A 152 15.19 11.79 -2.17
CA VAL A 152 13.83 11.53 -1.68
C VAL A 152 13.52 12.22 -0.36
N ASN A 153 14.53 12.44 0.49
CA ASN A 153 14.36 13.02 1.82
C ASN A 153 15.18 14.33 1.98
N MET A 154 16.28 14.28 2.70
CA MET A 154 17.09 15.46 3.04
C MET A 154 17.84 16.02 1.84
N GLY A 155 18.15 15.21 0.83
CA GLY A 155 18.72 15.67 -0.44
C GLY A 155 17.81 16.67 -1.16
N ILE A 156 16.54 16.31 -1.39
CA ILE A 156 15.57 17.21 -2.02
C ILE A 156 15.15 18.35 -1.09
N ALA A 157 15.09 18.10 0.23
CA ALA A 157 14.87 19.17 1.21
C ALA A 157 15.96 20.24 1.16
N ARG A 158 17.25 19.88 1.08
CA ARG A 158 18.37 20.84 0.98
C ARG A 158 18.38 21.59 -0.35
N ALA A 159 18.10 20.92 -1.47
CA ALA A 159 18.07 21.57 -2.77
C ALA A 159 16.95 22.63 -2.89
N ALA A 160 15.75 22.32 -2.38
CA ALA A 160 14.59 23.22 -2.44
C ALA A 160 14.38 24.09 -1.18
N ARG A 161 15.24 23.92 -0.15
CA ARG A 161 15.11 24.46 1.21
C ARG A 161 13.71 24.23 1.81
N LEU A 162 13.24 22.99 1.71
CA LEU A 162 11.96 22.60 2.29
C LEU A 162 12.11 22.41 3.81
N PRO A 163 11.18 22.93 4.63
CA PRO A 163 11.01 22.44 5.98
C PRO A 163 10.58 20.97 5.96
N VAL A 164 10.98 20.23 6.99
CA VAL A 164 10.70 18.79 7.12
C VAL A 164 9.97 18.52 8.43
N VAL A 165 8.83 17.85 8.34
CA VAL A 165 8.11 17.26 9.48
C VAL A 165 8.29 15.75 9.42
N VAL A 166 8.70 15.15 10.53
CA VAL A 166 8.93 13.70 10.64
C VAL A 166 7.72 13.04 11.29
N VAL A 167 7.03 12.18 10.56
CA VAL A 167 5.89 11.39 11.06
C VAL A 167 6.39 10.13 11.79
N GLY A 168 5.82 9.83 12.94
CA GLY A 168 6.16 8.65 13.75
C GLY A 168 4.92 7.83 14.13
N ASP A 169 4.93 6.56 13.79
CA ASP A 169 3.92 5.57 14.20
C ASP A 169 4.15 5.14 15.64
N ILE A 170 3.21 5.46 16.54
CA ILE A 170 3.27 5.08 17.96
C ILE A 170 2.65 3.71 18.27
N ASP A 171 1.84 3.15 17.36
CA ASP A 171 1.27 1.80 17.49
C ASP A 171 2.38 0.72 17.44
N ARG A 172 3.52 1.06 16.82
CA ARG A 172 4.78 0.28 16.83
C ARG A 172 5.62 0.45 18.10
N GLY A 173 5.27 1.38 18.99
CA GLY A 173 6.04 1.74 20.18
C GLY A 173 7.34 2.53 19.88
N GLY A 174 7.99 3.01 20.94
CA GLY A 174 9.33 3.63 20.86
C GLY A 174 9.42 5.00 20.16
N VAL A 175 8.29 5.62 19.78
CA VAL A 175 8.25 6.78 18.86
C VAL A 175 9.17 7.95 19.24
N PHE A 176 9.32 8.25 20.54
CA PHE A 176 10.22 9.29 21.04
C PHE A 176 11.70 9.01 20.74
N ALA A 177 12.14 7.76 20.93
CA ALA A 177 13.49 7.32 20.59
C ALA A 177 13.69 7.31 19.06
N SER A 178 12.65 6.96 18.30
CA SER A 178 12.67 7.07 16.84
C SER A 178 12.83 8.51 16.37
N PHE A 179 12.08 9.48 16.92
CA PHE A 179 12.21 10.90 16.57
C PHE A 179 13.58 11.48 16.96
N PHE A 180 14.01 11.25 18.19
CA PHE A 180 15.30 11.74 18.68
C PHE A 180 16.46 11.14 17.87
N GLY A 181 16.48 9.80 17.71
CA GLY A 181 17.52 9.11 16.94
C GLY A 181 17.54 9.50 15.46
N THR A 182 16.36 9.63 14.82
CA THR A 182 16.25 10.12 13.44
C THR A 182 16.81 11.53 13.30
N THR A 183 16.63 12.40 14.31
CA THR A 183 17.15 13.78 14.27
C THR A 183 18.66 13.80 14.53
N ALA A 184 19.13 13.12 15.59
CA ALA A 184 20.54 13.14 16.02
C ALA A 184 21.51 12.47 15.04
N LEU A 185 21.03 11.53 14.20
CA LEU A 185 21.85 10.88 13.16
C LEU A 185 22.06 11.74 11.90
N LEU A 186 21.38 12.90 11.78
CA LEU A 186 21.49 13.80 10.63
C LEU A 186 22.63 14.81 10.78
N SER A 187 23.17 15.27 9.65
CA SER A 187 24.18 16.34 9.62
C SER A 187 23.61 17.68 10.11
N PRO A 188 24.41 18.65 10.57
CA PRO A 188 23.92 19.95 11.03
C PRO A 188 22.97 20.63 10.03
N GLU A 189 23.34 20.67 8.75
CA GLU A 189 22.56 21.34 7.70
C GLU A 189 21.40 20.47 7.16
N ASP A 190 21.29 19.21 7.60
CA ASP A 190 20.05 18.43 7.49
C ASP A 190 19.12 18.72 8.70
N GLN A 191 19.69 18.79 9.91
CA GLN A 191 18.95 19.09 11.14
C GLN A 191 18.35 20.50 11.13
N GLU A 192 19.00 21.47 10.49
CA GLU A 192 18.46 22.81 10.21
C GLU A 192 17.11 22.78 9.46
N LEU A 193 16.83 21.72 8.71
CA LEU A 193 15.58 21.56 7.97
C LEU A 193 14.52 20.73 8.73
N ILE A 194 14.88 20.00 9.78
CA ILE A 194 13.91 19.28 10.63
C ILE A 194 13.20 20.27 11.54
N ALA A 195 11.97 20.65 11.17
CA ALA A 195 11.13 21.57 11.94
C ALA A 195 10.52 20.91 13.18
N GLY A 196 10.23 19.62 13.10
CA GLY A 196 9.63 18.86 14.20
C GLY A 196 8.85 17.62 13.75
N TYR A 197 7.87 17.25 14.56
CA TYR A 197 7.33 15.89 14.60
C TYR A 197 5.81 15.83 14.49
N VAL A 198 5.27 14.75 13.93
CA VAL A 198 3.84 14.39 14.02
C VAL A 198 3.74 12.96 14.54
N VAL A 199 3.10 12.80 15.69
CA VAL A 199 2.72 11.46 16.18
C VAL A 199 1.51 11.01 15.38
N ASN A 200 1.53 9.76 14.93
CA ASN A 200 0.46 9.15 14.15
C ASN A 200 0.06 7.81 14.76
N LYS A 201 -1.20 7.38 14.52
CA LYS A 201 -1.80 6.14 15.02
C LYS A 201 -1.94 6.10 16.56
N PHE A 202 -2.12 7.25 17.21
CA PHE A 202 -2.27 7.30 18.67
C PHE A 202 -3.59 6.69 19.16
N ARG A 203 -3.59 6.09 20.36
CA ARG A 203 -4.78 5.49 20.99
C ARG A 203 -4.87 5.93 22.45
N GLY A 204 -6.04 6.43 22.85
CA GLY A 204 -6.31 6.87 24.22
C GLY A 204 -6.31 8.40 24.36
N ASP A 205 -6.05 8.87 25.58
CA ASP A 205 -6.06 10.29 25.94
C ASP A 205 -4.69 10.94 25.67
N VAL A 206 -4.67 12.03 24.90
CA VAL A 206 -3.45 12.73 24.47
C VAL A 206 -2.70 13.37 25.65
N SER A 207 -3.39 13.71 26.74
CA SER A 207 -2.77 14.27 27.95
C SER A 207 -1.77 13.31 28.61
N LEU A 208 -1.92 12.00 28.39
CA LEU A 208 -0.96 10.98 28.85
C LEU A 208 0.35 11.00 28.05
N LEU A 209 0.35 11.62 26.86
CA LEU A 209 1.52 11.72 25.97
C LEU A 209 2.29 13.05 26.17
N GLU A 210 1.61 14.11 26.61
CA GLU A 210 2.16 15.46 26.79
C GLU A 210 3.52 15.52 27.51
N PRO A 211 3.77 14.81 28.64
CA PRO A 211 5.07 14.84 29.31
C PRO A 211 6.23 14.34 28.42
N GLY A 212 5.95 13.39 27.53
CA GLY A 212 6.91 12.90 26.54
C GLY A 212 7.10 13.88 25.38
N LEU A 213 6.04 14.58 24.95
CA LEU A 213 6.11 15.62 23.92
C LEU A 213 7.00 16.79 24.39
N GLU A 214 6.82 17.27 25.62
CA GLU A 214 7.66 18.34 26.18
C GLU A 214 9.09 17.87 26.51
N MET A 215 9.30 16.60 26.91
CA MET A 215 10.65 16.05 27.03
C MET A 215 11.37 16.03 25.68
N LEU A 216 10.70 15.57 24.62
CA LEU A 216 11.26 15.59 23.26
C LEU A 216 11.55 17.02 22.81
N ARG A 217 10.65 17.97 23.07
CA ARG A 217 10.83 19.39 22.78
C ARG A 217 12.01 20.00 23.54
N GLY A 218 12.19 19.66 24.82
CA GLY A 218 13.34 20.08 25.62
C GLY A 218 14.67 19.53 25.11
N LEU A 219 14.71 18.27 24.66
CA LEU A 219 15.89 17.62 24.10
C LEU A 219 16.26 18.10 22.68
N THR A 220 15.28 18.54 21.90
CA THR A 220 15.45 18.79 20.45
C THR A 220 15.25 20.25 20.04
N GLY A 221 14.70 21.10 20.91
CA GLY A 221 14.17 22.43 20.59
C GLY A 221 12.97 22.42 19.62
N ARG A 222 12.61 21.26 19.05
CA ARG A 222 11.64 21.09 17.97
C ARG A 222 10.28 20.73 18.53
N ARG A 223 9.22 21.24 17.91
CA ARG A 223 7.86 21.04 18.39
C ARG A 223 7.23 19.75 17.83
N THR A 224 6.21 19.26 18.52
CA THR A 224 5.19 18.41 17.90
C THR A 224 4.17 19.31 17.20
N PHE A 225 3.81 18.97 15.97
CA PHE A 225 2.79 19.67 15.17
C PHE A 225 1.42 19.01 15.28
N GLY A 226 1.33 17.73 15.64
CA GLY A 226 0.05 17.03 15.85
C GLY A 226 0.21 15.65 16.47
N VAL A 227 -0.88 15.14 17.04
CA VAL A 227 -1.00 13.78 17.59
C VAL A 227 -2.24 13.14 16.97
N LEU A 228 -2.06 12.55 15.79
CA LEU A 228 -3.16 12.00 15.00
C LEU A 228 -3.61 10.65 15.60
N PRO A 229 -4.91 10.46 15.86
CA PRO A 229 -5.44 9.22 16.41
C PRO A 229 -5.39 8.09 15.37
N PHE A 230 -5.50 6.85 15.86
CA PHE A 230 -5.76 5.70 15.02
C PHE A 230 -7.22 5.75 14.52
N ALA A 231 -7.43 6.22 13.30
CA ALA A 231 -8.69 6.08 12.60
C ALA A 231 -8.81 4.71 11.92
N HIS A 232 -9.89 4.00 12.21
CA HIS A 232 -10.24 2.75 11.52
C HIS A 232 -10.91 3.06 10.17
N GLY A 233 -10.74 2.20 9.17
CA GLY A 233 -11.48 2.30 7.91
C GLY A 233 -11.10 3.48 6.99
N LEU A 234 -9.86 4.00 7.09
CA LEU A 234 -9.38 5.08 6.20
C LEU A 234 -9.27 4.66 4.71
N GLY A 235 -9.30 3.37 4.39
CA GLY A 235 -9.47 2.87 3.01
C GLY A 235 -8.35 3.20 2.02
N ILE A 236 -7.17 3.59 2.52
CA ILE A 236 -6.05 4.08 1.71
C ILE A 236 -5.53 3.01 0.75
N ASP A 237 -5.06 3.45 -0.43
CA ASP A 237 -4.32 2.65 -1.41
C ASP A 237 -2.94 2.25 -0.79
N GLU A 238 -2.91 1.22 0.07
CA GLU A 238 -1.75 0.77 0.87
C GLU A 238 -0.60 0.17 0.03
N GLU A 239 0.15 0.99 -0.72
CA GLU A 239 1.27 0.52 -1.57
C GLU A 239 2.39 -0.18 -0.78
N ASP A 240 2.86 0.42 0.32
CA ASP A 240 3.93 -0.14 1.17
C ASP A 240 3.46 -1.28 2.10
N GLY A 241 2.14 -1.45 2.27
CA GLY A 241 1.52 -2.31 3.30
C GLY A 241 1.73 -3.82 3.13
N LEU A 242 2.37 -4.25 2.03
CA LEU A 242 2.57 -5.65 1.60
C LEU A 242 3.55 -6.48 2.48
N ARG A 243 3.68 -6.12 3.75
CA ARG A 243 4.31 -6.94 4.81
C ARG A 243 3.40 -7.26 6.00
N VAL A 244 2.13 -6.83 5.97
CA VAL A 244 1.08 -7.49 6.79
C VAL A 244 0.94 -8.93 6.29
N SER A 245 0.82 -9.89 7.22
CA SER A 245 0.93 -11.32 6.91
C SER A 245 -0.16 -11.79 5.93
N LEU A 246 0.27 -12.19 4.71
CA LEU A 246 -0.57 -12.90 3.73
C LEU A 246 -1.19 -14.20 4.28
N ARG A 247 -0.69 -14.72 5.41
CA ARG A 247 -1.33 -15.79 6.18
C ARG A 247 -2.45 -15.24 7.05
N GLY A 248 -3.60 -14.93 6.46
CA GLY A 248 -4.85 -14.70 7.18
C GLY A 248 -5.13 -13.28 7.68
N ALA A 249 -4.39 -12.26 7.24
CA ALA A 249 -4.86 -10.88 7.36
C ALA A 249 -5.99 -10.64 6.34
N VAL A 250 -7.20 -11.07 6.69
CA VAL A 250 -8.39 -10.83 5.86
C VAL A 250 -8.61 -9.31 5.78
N ARG A 251 -8.61 -8.74 4.57
CA ARG A 251 -9.27 -7.44 4.29
C ARG A 251 -10.79 -7.64 4.37
N GLU A 252 -11.25 -8.04 5.55
CA GLU A 252 -12.67 -8.22 5.83
C GLU A 252 -13.26 -6.81 5.89
N SER A 253 -13.86 -6.39 4.77
CA SER A 253 -14.57 -5.12 4.68
C SER A 253 -15.56 -5.02 5.84
N VAL A 254 -15.87 -3.81 6.29
CA VAL A 254 -16.93 -3.62 7.28
C VAL A 254 -18.25 -3.91 6.58
N VAL A 255 -18.66 -5.19 6.60
CA VAL A 255 -19.76 -5.71 5.77
C VAL A 255 -21.07 -5.10 6.22
N ALA A 256 -21.42 -3.96 5.63
CA ALA A 256 -22.79 -3.46 5.63
C ALA A 256 -23.70 -4.61 5.13
N PRO A 257 -24.86 -4.85 5.78
CA PRO A 257 -25.69 -6.00 5.49
C PRO A 257 -26.10 -6.03 4.00
N PRO A 258 -26.18 -7.21 3.37
CA PRO A 258 -26.60 -7.32 1.98
C PRO A 258 -28.03 -6.76 1.79
N HIS A 259 -28.29 -6.16 0.63
CA HIS A 259 -29.66 -5.83 0.21
C HIS A 259 -30.44 -7.07 -0.27
N GLY A 260 -29.72 -8.16 -0.54
CA GLY A 260 -30.28 -9.50 -0.80
C GLY A 260 -30.26 -10.40 0.44
N GLU A 261 -30.69 -11.65 0.28
CA GLU A 261 -30.67 -12.64 1.37
C GLU A 261 -29.30 -13.34 1.55
N ASP A 262 -28.43 -13.26 0.54
CA ASP A 262 -27.11 -13.89 0.52
C ASP A 262 -26.00 -12.82 0.40
N VAL A 263 -24.87 -13.06 1.08
CA VAL A 263 -23.60 -12.36 0.82
C VAL A 263 -22.90 -12.94 -0.42
N LEU A 264 -21.98 -12.19 -1.01
CA LEU A 264 -21.17 -12.64 -2.16
C LEU A 264 -19.68 -12.66 -1.80
N ARG A 265 -19.06 -13.84 -1.89
CA ARG A 265 -17.68 -14.07 -1.47
C ARG A 265 -16.73 -14.01 -2.66
N VAL A 266 -15.75 -13.12 -2.61
CA VAL A 266 -14.74 -12.89 -3.64
C VAL A 266 -13.38 -13.32 -3.11
N ALA A 267 -12.76 -14.31 -3.75
CA ALA A 267 -11.39 -14.70 -3.47
C ALA A 267 -10.44 -14.08 -4.52
N VAL A 268 -9.34 -13.49 -4.06
CA VAL A 268 -8.33 -12.84 -4.91
C VAL A 268 -7.03 -13.64 -4.81
N CYS A 269 -6.54 -14.16 -5.93
CA CYS A 269 -5.33 -14.99 -5.96
C CYS A 269 -4.10 -14.15 -5.54
N ALA A 270 -3.50 -14.47 -4.39
CA ALA A 270 -2.36 -13.74 -3.81
C ALA A 270 -1.02 -14.06 -4.51
N ILE A 271 -0.95 -13.80 -5.82
CA ILE A 271 0.15 -14.20 -6.70
C ILE A 271 1.44 -13.37 -6.47
N PRO A 272 2.62 -13.92 -6.82
CA PRO A 272 3.87 -13.16 -6.82
C PRO A 272 3.80 -11.91 -7.69
N LEU A 273 4.42 -10.82 -7.22
CA LEU A 273 4.51 -9.53 -7.91
C LEU A 273 3.14 -8.97 -8.35
N MET A 274 2.10 -9.12 -7.51
CA MET A 274 0.80 -8.45 -7.71
C MET A 274 0.99 -6.96 -7.99
N SER A 275 0.26 -6.47 -9.00
CA SER A 275 0.19 -5.07 -9.40
C SER A 275 -1.27 -4.65 -9.51
N ASN A 276 -1.57 -3.44 -9.04
CA ASN A 276 -2.92 -2.86 -9.07
C ASN A 276 -3.98 -3.68 -8.33
N PHE A 277 -3.59 -4.37 -7.25
CA PHE A 277 -4.52 -5.16 -6.45
C PHE A 277 -5.70 -4.35 -5.87
N THR A 278 -5.58 -3.02 -5.83
CA THR A 278 -6.65 -2.06 -5.48
C THR A 278 -7.87 -2.11 -6.42
N ASP A 279 -7.80 -2.75 -7.59
CA ASP A 279 -8.97 -2.96 -8.47
C ASP A 279 -10.15 -3.64 -7.74
N VAL A 280 -9.87 -4.46 -6.70
CA VAL A 280 -10.89 -5.15 -5.91
C VAL A 280 -11.47 -4.31 -4.77
N ASP A 281 -10.88 -3.15 -4.45
CA ASP A 281 -11.39 -2.30 -3.36
C ASP A 281 -12.75 -1.68 -3.73
N ALA A 282 -13.02 -1.50 -5.03
CA ALA A 282 -14.35 -1.17 -5.52
C ALA A 282 -15.39 -2.29 -5.31
N LEU A 283 -14.96 -3.57 -5.28
CA LEU A 283 -15.84 -4.69 -4.89
C LEU A 283 -16.06 -4.71 -3.38
N ALA A 284 -15.02 -4.44 -2.59
CA ALA A 284 -15.09 -4.40 -1.12
C ALA A 284 -15.97 -3.26 -0.57
N ALA A 285 -16.22 -2.23 -1.38
CA ALA A 285 -17.10 -1.11 -1.08
C ALA A 285 -18.60 -1.42 -1.25
N GLU A 286 -18.97 -2.55 -1.86
CA GLU A 286 -20.36 -2.92 -2.12
C GLU A 286 -20.97 -3.70 -0.93
N PRO A 287 -22.09 -3.25 -0.33
CA PRO A 287 -22.73 -3.93 0.81
C PRO A 287 -23.01 -5.40 0.54
N GLY A 288 -22.67 -6.26 1.51
CA GLY A 288 -22.78 -7.71 1.40
C GLY A 288 -21.70 -8.42 0.56
N VAL A 289 -20.70 -7.72 0.01
CA VAL A 289 -19.56 -8.34 -0.68
C VAL A 289 -18.40 -8.54 0.30
N VAL A 290 -17.82 -9.76 0.30
CA VAL A 290 -16.72 -10.15 1.19
C VAL A 290 -15.50 -10.51 0.35
N VAL A 291 -14.50 -9.63 0.32
CA VAL A 291 -13.25 -9.83 -0.44
C VAL A 291 -12.17 -10.45 0.46
N ARG A 292 -11.47 -11.48 -0.03
CA ARG A 292 -10.35 -12.13 0.69
C ARG A 292 -9.19 -12.42 -0.25
N PHE A 293 -7.96 -12.11 0.15
CA PHE A 293 -6.75 -12.54 -0.55
C PHE A 293 -6.36 -13.95 -0.08
N VAL A 294 -6.07 -14.86 -1.01
CA VAL A 294 -5.94 -16.31 -0.72
C VAL A 294 -4.78 -16.95 -1.50
N ASP A 295 -4.13 -17.97 -0.91
CA ASP A 295 -3.01 -18.69 -1.52
C ASP A 295 -3.18 -20.22 -1.62
N ARG A 296 -4.39 -20.74 -1.33
CA ARG A 296 -4.69 -22.18 -1.29
C ARG A 296 -5.89 -22.62 -2.18
N PRO A 297 -5.83 -23.80 -2.83
CA PRO A 297 -6.89 -24.30 -3.73
C PRO A 297 -8.29 -24.39 -3.12
N GLU A 298 -8.40 -24.76 -1.84
CA GLU A 298 -9.68 -24.90 -1.14
C GLU A 298 -10.39 -23.55 -0.92
N GLU A 299 -9.64 -22.45 -0.85
CA GLU A 299 -10.19 -21.11 -0.67
C GLU A 299 -10.80 -20.58 -1.98
N LEU A 300 -10.17 -20.91 -3.13
CA LEU A 300 -10.77 -20.72 -4.45
C LEU A 300 -12.02 -21.59 -4.64
N ALA A 301 -12.04 -22.79 -4.06
CA ALA A 301 -13.17 -23.71 -4.17
C ALA A 301 -14.39 -23.27 -3.35
N ASP A 302 -14.22 -22.52 -2.25
CA ASP A 302 -15.34 -21.97 -1.48
C ASP A 302 -16.01 -20.77 -2.17
N ALA A 303 -15.22 -19.86 -2.76
CA ALA A 303 -15.69 -18.55 -3.20
C ALA A 303 -16.80 -18.57 -4.26
N ASP A 304 -17.60 -17.51 -4.30
CA ASP A 304 -18.60 -17.29 -5.35
C ASP A 304 -17.92 -16.73 -6.61
N LEU A 305 -17.03 -15.73 -6.46
CA LEU A 305 -16.12 -15.21 -7.50
C LEU A 305 -14.65 -15.48 -7.15
N VAL A 306 -13.85 -15.80 -8.16
CA VAL A 306 -12.38 -15.71 -8.07
C VAL A 306 -11.86 -14.61 -8.98
N VAL A 307 -10.99 -13.75 -8.46
CA VAL A 307 -10.25 -12.73 -9.21
C VAL A 307 -8.78 -13.15 -9.29
N VAL A 308 -8.25 -13.24 -10.52
CA VAL A 308 -6.81 -13.28 -10.79
C VAL A 308 -6.38 -11.83 -11.06
N PRO A 309 -5.66 -11.18 -10.13
CA PRO A 309 -5.33 -9.75 -10.25
C PRO A 309 -4.20 -9.51 -11.25
N GLY A 310 -3.89 -8.24 -11.49
CA GLY A 310 -2.68 -7.86 -12.20
C GLY A 310 -1.42 -8.42 -11.53
N THR A 311 -0.43 -8.77 -12.34
CA THR A 311 0.93 -9.12 -11.89
C THR A 311 1.93 -8.55 -12.88
N ARG A 312 3.08 -8.14 -12.33
CA ARG A 312 4.23 -7.62 -13.09
C ARG A 312 5.35 -8.66 -13.18
N GLY A 313 4.94 -9.90 -13.41
CA GLY A 313 5.78 -11.09 -13.40
C GLY A 313 5.01 -12.31 -13.89
N THR A 314 4.23 -12.15 -14.96
CA THR A 314 3.22 -13.11 -15.45
C THR A 314 3.74 -14.55 -15.50
N VAL A 315 4.90 -14.83 -16.09
CA VAL A 315 5.45 -16.20 -16.15
C VAL A 315 5.83 -16.75 -14.76
N ARG A 316 6.31 -15.91 -13.82
CA ARG A 316 6.59 -16.31 -12.42
C ARG A 316 5.30 -16.61 -11.66
N ALA A 317 4.26 -15.79 -11.84
CA ALA A 317 2.95 -16.03 -11.25
C ALA A 317 2.31 -17.31 -11.78
N LEU A 318 2.43 -17.59 -13.08
CA LEU A 318 1.94 -18.81 -13.72
C LEU A 318 2.59 -20.08 -13.15
N ALA A 319 3.93 -20.07 -13.01
CA ALA A 319 4.67 -21.16 -12.41
C ALA A 319 4.24 -21.41 -10.96
N TRP A 320 4.06 -20.34 -10.17
CA TRP A 320 3.62 -20.42 -8.79
C TRP A 320 2.16 -20.90 -8.63
N LEU A 321 1.24 -20.47 -9.51
CA LEU A 321 -0.15 -20.96 -9.55
C LEU A 321 -0.19 -22.47 -9.82
N ARG A 322 0.71 -22.99 -10.66
CA ARG A 322 0.89 -24.42 -10.92
C ARG A 322 1.49 -25.14 -9.70
N GLU A 323 2.58 -24.62 -9.14
CA GLU A 323 3.25 -25.15 -7.94
C GLU A 323 2.29 -25.29 -6.73
N ARG A 324 1.35 -24.35 -6.57
CA ARG A 324 0.36 -24.35 -5.49
C ARG A 324 -0.94 -25.09 -5.81
N GLY A 325 -1.09 -25.70 -7.00
CA GLY A 325 -2.35 -26.35 -7.42
C GLY A 325 -3.54 -25.39 -7.63
N LEU A 326 -3.28 -24.07 -7.60
CA LEU A 326 -4.29 -23.03 -7.85
C LEU A 326 -4.73 -23.02 -9.32
N ALA A 327 -3.81 -23.35 -10.24
CA ALA A 327 -4.11 -23.57 -11.66
C ALA A 327 -5.23 -24.61 -11.87
N ASP A 328 -5.13 -25.77 -11.21
CA ASP A 328 -6.11 -26.85 -11.33
C ASP A 328 -7.45 -26.48 -10.67
N ALA A 329 -7.43 -25.65 -9.63
CA ALA A 329 -8.63 -25.11 -9.00
C ALA A 329 -9.34 -24.08 -9.90
N LEU A 330 -8.60 -23.20 -10.59
CA LEU A 330 -9.14 -22.28 -11.59
C LEU A 330 -9.76 -23.05 -12.78
N ALA A 331 -9.05 -24.05 -13.31
CA ALA A 331 -9.54 -24.87 -14.41
C ALA A 331 -10.80 -25.67 -14.03
N ARG A 332 -10.83 -26.25 -12.83
CA ARG A 332 -12.02 -26.92 -12.29
C ARG A 332 -13.20 -25.96 -12.11
N ARG A 333 -12.99 -24.75 -11.55
CA ARG A 333 -14.05 -23.73 -11.47
C ARG A 333 -14.63 -23.36 -12.83
N ALA A 334 -13.76 -23.16 -13.83
CA ALA A 334 -14.20 -22.84 -15.19
C ALA A 334 -15.06 -23.97 -15.79
N ALA A 335 -14.65 -25.23 -15.62
CA ALA A 335 -15.42 -26.40 -16.05
C ALA A 335 -16.74 -26.60 -15.26
N GLU A 336 -16.76 -26.21 -13.98
CA GLU A 336 -17.98 -26.14 -13.14
C GLU A 336 -18.90 -24.96 -13.52
N GLY A 337 -18.52 -24.11 -14.49
CA GLY A 337 -19.28 -22.93 -14.89
C GLY A 337 -19.29 -21.80 -13.86
N ARG A 338 -18.30 -21.75 -12.97
CA ARG A 338 -18.26 -20.83 -11.82
C ARG A 338 -17.47 -19.54 -12.14
N PRO A 339 -17.92 -18.37 -11.64
CA PRO A 339 -17.31 -17.06 -11.94
C PRO A 339 -15.78 -16.99 -11.73
N VAL A 340 -15.03 -16.58 -12.76
CA VAL A 340 -13.58 -16.26 -12.69
C VAL A 340 -13.28 -15.01 -13.51
N LEU A 341 -12.64 -14.00 -12.92
CA LEU A 341 -12.23 -12.76 -13.58
C LEU A 341 -10.70 -12.61 -13.58
N GLY A 342 -10.09 -12.46 -14.75
CA GLY A 342 -8.69 -12.04 -14.88
C GLY A 342 -8.59 -10.55 -15.21
N ILE A 343 -7.68 -9.82 -14.55
CA ILE A 343 -7.41 -8.40 -14.83
C ILE A 343 -5.93 -8.22 -15.24
N CYS A 344 -5.69 -7.64 -16.41
CA CYS A 344 -4.37 -7.34 -16.98
C CYS A 344 -3.42 -8.55 -16.95
N GLY A 345 -2.39 -8.58 -16.10
CA GLY A 345 -1.53 -9.77 -15.93
C GLY A 345 -2.34 -11.04 -15.58
N GLY A 346 -3.41 -10.91 -14.80
CA GLY A 346 -4.34 -11.98 -14.49
C GLY A 346 -5.22 -12.43 -15.66
N PHE A 347 -5.53 -11.53 -16.60
CA PHE A 347 -6.16 -11.89 -17.87
C PHE A 347 -5.18 -12.69 -18.74
N GLN A 348 -3.93 -12.22 -18.86
CA GLN A 348 -2.89 -12.89 -19.64
C GLN A 348 -2.63 -14.32 -19.15
N LEU A 349 -2.66 -14.56 -17.83
CA LEU A 349 -2.53 -15.88 -17.22
C LEU A 349 -3.61 -16.88 -17.68
N LEU A 350 -4.83 -16.41 -17.94
CA LEU A 350 -5.96 -17.26 -18.34
C LEU A 350 -5.88 -17.70 -19.83
N GLY A 351 -5.04 -17.06 -20.65
CA GLY A 351 -4.92 -17.34 -22.08
C GLY A 351 -4.35 -18.73 -22.43
N GLU A 352 -4.37 -19.06 -23.73
CA GLU A 352 -3.76 -20.27 -24.31
C GLU A 352 -2.23 -20.28 -24.11
N ARG A 353 -1.59 -19.14 -24.40
CA ARG A 353 -0.14 -19.07 -24.64
C ARG A 353 0.40 -17.68 -24.35
N ILE A 354 1.61 -17.63 -23.79
CA ILE A 354 2.32 -16.39 -23.43
C ILE A 354 3.73 -16.44 -24.05
N GLU A 355 4.10 -15.39 -24.77
CA GLU A 355 5.41 -15.18 -25.39
C GLU A 355 6.04 -13.95 -24.73
N ASP A 356 7.04 -14.16 -23.86
CA ASP A 356 7.65 -13.13 -23.03
C ASP A 356 9.18 -13.13 -23.11
N ASP A 357 9.69 -12.37 -24.09
CA ASP A 357 11.09 -12.00 -24.25
C ASP A 357 11.47 -10.68 -23.54
N VAL A 358 10.57 -10.10 -22.73
CA VAL A 358 10.69 -8.73 -22.20
C VAL A 358 10.88 -8.71 -20.69
N GLU A 359 9.91 -9.21 -19.92
CA GLU A 359 9.92 -9.19 -18.46
C GLU A 359 10.61 -10.42 -17.86
N SER A 360 10.20 -11.63 -18.24
CA SER A 360 10.82 -12.88 -17.75
C SER A 360 11.94 -13.41 -18.66
N ARG A 361 11.89 -13.11 -19.96
CA ARG A 361 12.79 -13.67 -20.99
C ARG A 361 12.75 -15.20 -21.05
N ALA A 362 11.59 -15.77 -20.73
CA ALA A 362 11.32 -17.20 -20.84
C ALA A 362 11.00 -17.63 -22.28
N GLY A 363 10.76 -16.68 -23.18
CA GLY A 363 10.24 -16.97 -24.52
C GLY A 363 8.80 -17.48 -24.43
N VAL A 364 8.52 -18.64 -25.03
CA VAL A 364 7.16 -19.20 -25.11
C VAL A 364 6.86 -20.12 -23.93
N VAL A 365 5.73 -19.87 -23.26
CA VAL A 365 5.11 -20.79 -22.30
C VAL A 365 3.61 -20.96 -22.58
N ASP A 366 3.07 -22.15 -22.32
CA ASP A 366 1.62 -22.38 -22.32
C ASP A 366 0.98 -21.67 -21.12
N GLY A 367 -0.17 -21.03 -21.31
CA GLY A 367 -0.97 -20.37 -20.27
C GLY A 367 -1.87 -21.34 -19.50
N LEU A 368 -2.96 -20.86 -18.90
CA LEU A 368 -3.95 -21.75 -18.25
C LEU A 368 -5.00 -22.32 -19.22
N GLY A 369 -5.12 -21.80 -20.45
CA GLY A 369 -6.01 -22.31 -21.49
C GLY A 369 -7.51 -22.14 -21.18
N LEU A 370 -7.87 -21.17 -20.34
CA LEU A 370 -9.25 -20.89 -19.92
C LEU A 370 -9.93 -19.80 -20.74
N LEU A 371 -9.15 -19.01 -21.50
CA LEU A 371 -9.62 -18.06 -22.50
C LEU A 371 -8.84 -18.24 -23.83
N PRO A 372 -9.50 -18.10 -25.00
CA PRO A 372 -8.89 -18.21 -26.33
C PRO A 372 -8.10 -16.92 -26.65
N VAL A 373 -6.97 -16.76 -25.98
CA VAL A 373 -6.13 -15.56 -26.03
C VAL A 373 -4.65 -15.92 -26.07
N ARG A 374 -3.89 -15.24 -26.91
CA ARG A 374 -2.44 -15.38 -27.03
C ARG A 374 -1.79 -14.06 -26.70
N VAL A 375 -0.84 -14.08 -25.77
CA VAL A 375 -0.21 -12.85 -25.27
C VAL A 375 1.24 -12.81 -25.74
N ARG A 376 1.66 -11.72 -26.36
CA ARG A 376 3.06 -11.48 -26.74
C ARG A 376 3.56 -10.17 -26.14
N PHE A 377 4.58 -10.22 -25.30
CA PHE A 377 5.11 -9.02 -24.66
C PHE A 377 5.90 -8.17 -25.66
N ALA A 378 5.57 -6.88 -25.73
CA ALA A 378 6.27 -5.87 -26.52
C ALA A 378 7.21 -5.04 -25.64
N ALA A 379 8.30 -4.52 -26.22
CA ALA A 379 9.20 -3.60 -25.53
C ALA A 379 8.53 -2.22 -25.28
N GLU A 380 7.67 -1.79 -26.20
CA GLU A 380 6.75 -0.67 -25.97
C GLU A 380 5.64 -1.09 -24.99
N LYS A 381 5.06 -0.10 -24.30
CA LYS A 381 4.09 -0.33 -23.23
C LYS A 381 2.78 0.38 -23.54
N THR A 382 1.67 -0.34 -23.49
CA THR A 382 0.33 0.26 -23.53
C THR A 382 0.13 1.07 -22.24
N LEU A 383 -0.15 2.36 -22.41
CA LEU A 383 -0.47 3.33 -21.37
C LEU A 383 -1.63 4.19 -21.86
N ALA A 384 -2.85 3.83 -21.47
CA ALA A 384 -4.07 4.52 -21.91
C ALA A 384 -5.13 4.63 -20.80
N ARG A 385 -6.15 5.46 -21.07
CA ARG A 385 -7.37 5.61 -20.26
C ARG A 385 -8.59 5.43 -21.17
N PRO A 386 -8.90 4.21 -21.60
CA PRO A 386 -10.02 3.96 -22.50
C PRO A 386 -11.36 4.17 -21.78
N VAL A 387 -12.38 4.43 -22.59
CA VAL A 387 -13.76 4.66 -22.16
C VAL A 387 -14.67 3.87 -23.10
N GLY A 388 -15.61 3.11 -22.57
CA GLY A 388 -16.42 2.18 -23.34
C GLY A 388 -17.68 1.74 -22.63
N LYS A 389 -18.20 0.58 -23.02
CA LYS A 389 -19.41 -0.02 -22.44
C LYS A 389 -19.28 -1.53 -22.34
N ALA A 390 -19.78 -2.10 -21.25
CA ALA A 390 -19.92 -3.54 -21.06
C ALA A 390 -21.17 -3.82 -20.21
N LEU A 391 -21.82 -4.96 -20.45
CA LEU A 391 -23.07 -5.35 -19.76
C LEU A 391 -24.21 -4.29 -19.83
N GLY A 392 -24.18 -3.43 -20.85
CA GLY A 392 -25.12 -2.31 -21.06
C GLY A 392 -24.76 -0.99 -20.36
N GLU A 393 -23.76 -1.02 -19.48
CA GLU A 393 -23.35 0.10 -18.62
C GLU A 393 -22.14 0.86 -19.19
N HIS A 394 -21.92 2.09 -18.74
CA HIS A 394 -20.71 2.87 -19.02
C HIS A 394 -19.51 2.32 -18.22
N VAL A 395 -18.33 2.31 -18.83
CA VAL A 395 -17.07 1.91 -18.18
C VAL A 395 -15.96 2.89 -18.52
N ASP A 396 -15.35 3.47 -17.49
CA ASP A 396 -14.03 4.12 -17.56
C ASP A 396 -12.96 3.13 -17.03
N GLY A 397 -11.77 3.14 -17.62
CA GLY A 397 -10.66 2.29 -17.17
C GLY A 397 -9.28 2.86 -17.49
N TYR A 398 -8.23 2.10 -17.19
CA TYR A 398 -6.86 2.39 -17.61
C TYR A 398 -6.06 1.11 -17.90
N GLU A 399 -5.13 1.22 -18.85
CA GLU A 399 -4.35 0.11 -19.40
C GLU A 399 -2.86 0.32 -19.09
N ILE A 400 -2.21 -0.65 -18.43
CA ILE A 400 -0.79 -0.63 -18.05
C ILE A 400 -0.16 -2.00 -18.33
N HIS A 401 0.31 -2.26 -19.55
CA HIS A 401 0.87 -3.57 -19.90
C HIS A 401 1.88 -3.54 -21.04
N HIS A 402 2.83 -4.49 -20.98
CA HIS A 402 3.65 -4.89 -22.12
C HIS A 402 3.00 -6.02 -22.95
N GLY A 403 2.06 -6.77 -22.36
CA GLY A 403 1.39 -7.91 -22.99
C GLY A 403 0.42 -7.50 -24.11
N VAL A 404 0.81 -7.79 -25.35
CA VAL A 404 0.06 -7.90 -26.62
C VAL A 404 -1.00 -8.99 -26.68
N ALA A 405 -2.25 -8.80 -26.25
CA ALA A 405 -3.29 -9.83 -26.40
C ALA A 405 -3.87 -9.92 -27.82
N GLU A 406 -3.75 -11.10 -28.45
CA GLU A 406 -4.53 -11.54 -29.59
C GLU A 406 -5.70 -12.39 -29.07
N VAL A 407 -6.93 -11.89 -29.17
CA VAL A 407 -8.15 -12.65 -28.86
C VAL A 407 -8.54 -13.47 -30.09
N THR A 408 -8.43 -14.80 -29.99
CA THR A 408 -8.67 -15.74 -31.12
C THR A 408 -10.10 -16.28 -31.18
N GLY A 409 -10.92 -15.96 -30.18
CA GLY A 409 -12.34 -16.30 -30.10
C GLY A 409 -12.99 -15.83 -28.79
N GLY A 410 -14.16 -16.38 -28.48
CA GLY A 410 -14.91 -16.07 -27.25
C GLY A 410 -16.41 -16.11 -27.49
N ASP A 411 -17.18 -16.03 -26.41
CA ASP A 411 -18.63 -15.83 -26.47
C ASP A 411 -18.98 -14.34 -26.71
N GLU A 412 -18.12 -13.43 -26.23
CA GLU A 412 -18.39 -12.00 -26.07
C GLU A 412 -17.07 -11.22 -25.85
N GLU A 413 -16.97 -10.01 -26.40
CA GLU A 413 -15.89 -9.06 -26.11
C GLU A 413 -16.06 -8.46 -24.70
N PHE A 414 -14.96 -8.20 -24.00
CA PHE A 414 -15.00 -7.71 -22.61
C PHE A 414 -13.81 -6.80 -22.29
N LEU A 415 -13.96 -5.49 -22.57
CA LEU A 415 -13.07 -4.41 -22.11
C LEU A 415 -11.58 -4.67 -22.43
N ASP A 416 -11.24 -4.64 -23.72
CA ASP A 416 -9.96 -5.15 -24.28
C ASP A 416 -9.62 -6.54 -23.71
N GLY A 417 -10.43 -7.51 -24.15
CA GLY A 417 -10.47 -8.86 -23.60
C GLY A 417 -11.74 -9.61 -24.02
N CYS A 418 -12.04 -10.73 -23.37
CA CYS A 418 -13.15 -11.61 -23.77
C CYS A 418 -13.77 -12.41 -22.61
N ARG A 419 -14.91 -13.03 -22.90
CA ARG A 419 -15.61 -13.99 -22.02
C ARG A 419 -15.75 -15.35 -22.68
N VAL A 420 -15.58 -16.42 -21.90
CA VAL A 420 -16.03 -17.79 -22.24
C VAL A 420 -16.78 -18.37 -21.05
N GLY A 421 -18.08 -18.66 -21.23
CA GLY A 421 -18.94 -19.16 -20.16
C GLY A 421 -18.99 -18.20 -18.96
N ALA A 422 -18.39 -18.61 -17.85
CA ALA A 422 -18.25 -17.84 -16.61
C ALA A 422 -16.82 -17.35 -16.32
N VAL A 423 -15.89 -17.49 -17.29
CA VAL A 423 -14.56 -16.89 -17.25
C VAL A 423 -14.59 -15.59 -18.04
N TRP A 424 -14.15 -14.49 -17.43
CA TRP A 424 -13.90 -13.20 -18.07
C TRP A 424 -12.43 -12.82 -17.97
N GLY A 425 -11.94 -12.06 -18.94
CA GLY A 425 -10.62 -11.44 -18.89
C GLY A 425 -10.61 -10.10 -19.59
N THR A 426 -9.90 -9.12 -19.01
CA THR A 426 -9.84 -7.72 -19.48
C THR A 426 -8.46 -7.12 -19.19
N HIS A 427 -7.96 -6.22 -20.04
CA HIS A 427 -6.80 -5.38 -19.73
C HIS A 427 -7.09 -4.16 -18.85
N TRP A 428 -8.37 -3.79 -18.66
CA TRP A 428 -8.78 -2.53 -18.04
C TRP A 428 -8.77 -2.59 -16.51
N HIS A 429 -7.69 -2.09 -15.92
CA HIS A 429 -7.66 -1.70 -14.50
C HIS A 429 -8.68 -0.58 -14.24
N GLY A 430 -9.15 -0.47 -13.00
CA GLY A 430 -10.16 0.53 -12.59
C GLY A 430 -11.56 0.32 -13.16
N SER A 431 -11.80 -0.64 -14.06
CA SER A 431 -13.11 -0.89 -14.66
C SER A 431 -14.23 -1.11 -13.62
N LEU A 432 -13.92 -1.77 -12.50
CA LEU A 432 -14.83 -2.01 -11.38
C LEU A 432 -15.13 -0.76 -10.52
N GLU A 433 -14.38 0.33 -10.70
CA GLU A 433 -14.73 1.64 -10.10
C GLU A 433 -15.99 2.24 -10.75
N SER A 434 -16.34 1.83 -11.97
CA SER A 434 -17.54 2.26 -12.69
C SER A 434 -18.81 1.65 -12.07
N ASP A 435 -19.53 2.43 -11.24
CA ASP A 435 -20.61 1.95 -10.38
C ASP A 435 -21.75 1.19 -11.08
N GLY A 436 -22.18 1.64 -12.28
CA GLY A 436 -23.19 0.92 -13.07
C GLY A 436 -22.72 -0.48 -13.46
N PHE A 437 -21.58 -0.53 -14.13
CA PHE A 437 -20.94 -1.77 -14.58
C PHE A 437 -20.61 -2.73 -13.44
N ARG A 438 -20.06 -2.25 -12.32
CA ARG A 438 -19.79 -3.08 -11.14
C ARG A 438 -21.05 -3.80 -10.66
N ARG A 439 -22.18 -3.09 -10.56
CA ARG A 439 -23.45 -3.68 -10.13
C ARG A 439 -24.04 -4.63 -11.16
N ALA A 440 -23.91 -4.35 -12.45
CA ALA A 440 -24.30 -5.27 -13.52
C ALA A 440 -23.46 -6.57 -13.50
N PHE A 441 -22.14 -6.45 -13.33
CA PHE A 441 -21.21 -7.57 -13.19
C PHE A 441 -21.52 -8.41 -11.95
N LEU A 442 -21.69 -7.79 -10.78
CA LEU A 442 -21.99 -8.50 -9.53
C LEU A 442 -23.35 -9.23 -9.57
N ARG A 443 -24.37 -8.69 -10.26
CA ARG A 443 -25.63 -9.42 -10.53
C ARG A 443 -25.39 -10.67 -11.40
N ARG A 444 -24.55 -10.56 -12.43
CA ARG A 444 -24.20 -11.69 -13.31
C ARG A 444 -23.44 -12.79 -12.55
N VAL A 445 -22.47 -12.39 -11.72
CA VAL A 445 -21.72 -13.29 -10.81
C VAL A 445 -22.67 -13.98 -9.82
N ALA A 446 -23.53 -13.23 -9.13
CA ALA A 446 -24.48 -13.79 -8.17
C ALA A 446 -25.44 -14.81 -8.80
N GLY A 447 -25.97 -14.50 -10.00
CA GLY A 447 -26.82 -15.41 -10.75
C GLY A 447 -26.11 -16.70 -11.22
N GLN A 448 -24.82 -16.63 -11.55
CA GLN A 448 -24.01 -17.81 -11.87
C GLN A 448 -23.62 -18.62 -10.62
N ALA A 449 -23.41 -17.96 -9.48
CA ALA A 449 -23.11 -18.60 -8.19
C ALA A 449 -24.35 -19.13 -7.46
N GLY A 450 -25.57 -18.92 -7.99
CA GLY A 450 -26.82 -19.31 -7.34
C GLY A 450 -27.17 -18.49 -6.08
N ARG A 451 -26.57 -17.30 -5.92
CA ARG A 451 -26.71 -16.43 -4.74
C ARG A 451 -27.85 -15.44 -4.93
N ARG A 452 -28.70 -15.26 -3.91
CA ARG A 452 -29.72 -14.21 -3.86
C ARG A 452 -29.13 -12.90 -3.35
N PHE A 453 -27.94 -12.57 -3.84
CA PHE A 453 -27.24 -11.32 -3.58
C PHE A 453 -27.81 -10.22 -4.50
N VAL A 454 -27.97 -9.01 -3.96
CA VAL A 454 -28.43 -7.83 -4.68
C VAL A 454 -27.45 -6.70 -4.36
N PRO A 455 -26.76 -6.10 -5.36
CA PRO A 455 -25.96 -4.89 -5.13
C PRO A 455 -26.85 -3.73 -4.71
N ALA A 456 -26.31 -2.80 -3.93
CA ALA A 456 -27.02 -1.61 -3.50
C ALA A 456 -27.38 -0.72 -4.71
N PRO A 457 -28.50 0.03 -4.68
CA PRO A 457 -28.88 0.91 -5.77
C PRO A 457 -27.96 2.16 -5.87
N ASP A 458 -27.31 2.52 -4.78
CA ASP A 458 -26.77 3.86 -4.50
C ASP A 458 -25.31 3.89 -4.04
N THR A 459 -24.64 2.74 -3.80
CA THR A 459 -23.19 2.70 -3.58
C THR A 459 -22.45 3.37 -4.73
N SER A 460 -21.68 4.41 -4.42
CA SER A 460 -20.75 5.04 -5.36
C SER A 460 -19.32 5.02 -4.84
N PHE A 461 -18.43 4.35 -5.55
CA PHE A 461 -17.04 4.18 -5.13
C PHE A 461 -16.25 5.50 -5.19
N ALA A 462 -16.55 6.35 -6.17
CA ALA A 462 -15.96 7.69 -6.25
C ALA A 462 -16.35 8.58 -5.05
N ALA A 463 -17.61 8.51 -4.60
CA ALA A 463 -18.07 9.24 -3.42
C ALA A 463 -17.41 8.72 -2.13
N LEU A 464 -17.27 7.40 -1.98
CA LEU A 464 -16.61 6.78 -0.82
C LEU A 464 -15.10 7.13 -0.77
N ARG A 465 -14.42 7.19 -1.91
CA ARG A 465 -13.02 7.67 -1.98
C ARG A 465 -12.91 9.16 -1.66
N GLU A 466 -13.83 10.00 -2.12
CA GLU A 466 -13.83 11.42 -1.77
C GLU A 466 -14.09 11.63 -0.27
N GLU A 467 -15.00 10.85 0.35
CA GLU A 467 -15.23 10.86 1.80
C GLU A 467 -14.00 10.39 2.58
N GLN A 468 -13.31 9.33 2.13
CA GLN A 468 -12.05 8.88 2.73
C GLN A 468 -10.99 9.98 2.71
N LEU A 469 -10.82 10.65 1.57
CA LEU A 469 -9.90 11.78 1.43
C LEU A 469 -10.29 12.97 2.32
N ASP A 470 -11.58 13.28 2.43
CA ASP A 470 -12.08 14.31 3.34
C ASP A 470 -11.81 13.95 4.81
N ARG A 471 -11.99 12.70 5.23
CA ARG A 471 -11.58 12.23 6.57
C ARG A 471 -10.08 12.37 6.84
N LEU A 472 -9.21 12.31 5.81
CA LEU A 472 -7.78 12.62 5.97
C LEU A 472 -7.55 14.12 6.18
N GLY A 473 -8.36 14.97 5.55
CA GLY A 473 -8.39 16.41 5.82
C GLY A 473 -8.84 16.71 7.25
N ASP A 474 -9.92 16.07 7.70
CA ASP A 474 -10.46 16.19 9.06
C ASP A 474 -9.41 15.82 10.11
N LEU A 475 -8.71 14.69 9.93
CA LEU A 475 -7.63 14.27 10.85
C LEU A 475 -6.51 15.31 11.02
N ILE A 476 -6.17 16.05 9.97
CA ILE A 476 -5.17 17.13 10.04
C ILE A 476 -5.78 18.40 10.65
N GLU A 477 -7.02 18.71 10.30
CA GLU A 477 -7.72 19.91 10.76
C GLU A 477 -8.10 19.87 12.26
N GLU A 478 -8.40 18.68 12.80
CA GLU A 478 -8.80 18.48 14.20
C GLU A 478 -7.65 18.13 15.15
N HIS A 479 -6.54 17.55 14.65
CA HIS A 479 -5.47 16.98 15.50
C HIS A 479 -4.05 17.50 15.21
N ALA A 480 -3.91 18.53 14.37
CA ALA A 480 -2.65 19.25 14.19
C ALA A 480 -2.82 20.77 14.41
N ASP A 481 -1.74 21.43 14.83
CA ASP A 481 -1.59 22.88 14.81
C ASP A 481 -1.45 23.33 13.35
N THR A 482 -2.60 23.44 12.70
CA THR A 482 -2.76 23.81 11.29
C THR A 482 -2.25 25.21 10.98
N GLU A 483 -2.33 26.15 11.93
CA GLU A 483 -1.69 27.45 11.78
C GLU A 483 -0.16 27.35 11.74
N ALA A 484 0.44 26.52 12.60
CA ALA A 484 1.88 26.31 12.60
C ALA A 484 2.36 25.50 11.38
N LEU A 485 1.54 24.60 10.84
CA LEU A 485 1.81 23.96 9.56
C LEU A 485 1.72 24.97 8.40
N LEU A 486 0.77 25.90 8.41
CA LEU A 486 0.66 26.96 7.40
C LEU A 486 1.87 27.90 7.45
N ARG A 487 2.19 28.46 8.62
CA ARG A 487 3.39 29.28 8.84
C ARG A 487 4.67 28.55 8.45
N LEU A 488 4.75 27.24 8.69
CA LEU A 488 5.91 26.43 8.26
C LEU A 488 6.00 26.33 6.74
N ILE A 489 4.89 26.16 6.03
CA ILE A 489 4.82 26.11 4.56
C ILE A 489 5.22 27.47 3.93
N GLU A 490 4.83 28.57 4.58
CA GLU A 490 5.05 29.95 4.12
C GLU A 490 6.45 30.49 4.46
N ASP A 491 6.83 30.51 5.75
CA ASP A 491 8.08 31.12 6.24
C ASP A 491 9.28 30.16 6.24
N GLY A 492 9.03 28.84 6.22
CA GLY A 492 10.06 27.81 6.40
C GLY A 492 10.40 27.54 7.87
N VAL A 493 11.56 26.89 8.11
CA VAL A 493 11.92 26.42 9.46
C VAL A 493 12.31 27.58 10.39
N PRO A 494 11.78 27.64 11.63
CA PRO A 494 12.20 28.63 12.61
C PRO A 494 13.72 28.58 12.88
N ALA A 495 14.37 29.74 12.81
CA ALA A 495 15.80 29.86 13.06
C ALA A 495 16.16 29.57 14.53
N GLY A 496 17.38 29.05 14.77
CA GLY A 496 17.92 28.84 16.12
C GLY A 496 17.56 27.51 16.79
N LEU A 497 16.99 26.54 16.06
CA LEU A 497 16.86 25.17 16.54
C LEU A 497 18.25 24.57 16.88
N PRO A 498 18.40 23.84 17.99
CA PRO A 498 19.70 23.30 18.38
C PRO A 498 20.13 22.14 17.47
N PHE A 499 21.43 22.04 17.23
CA PHE A 499 22.05 20.83 16.69
C PHE A 499 22.14 19.77 17.80
N ILE A 500 21.69 18.55 17.49
CA ILE A 500 21.73 17.40 18.38
C ILE A 500 22.87 16.48 17.91
N PRO A 501 23.97 16.36 18.65
CA PRO A 501 25.05 15.45 18.27
C PRO A 501 24.62 13.98 18.41
N PRO A 502 25.04 13.08 17.52
CA PRO A 502 24.77 11.64 17.65
C PRO A 502 25.55 11.06 18.84
N GLY A 503 24.85 10.86 19.95
CA GLY A 503 25.34 10.23 21.16
C GLY A 503 24.25 10.18 22.24
N ALA A 504 24.47 9.36 23.27
CA ALA A 504 23.71 9.52 24.51
C ALA A 504 24.07 10.89 25.15
N PRO A 505 23.16 11.54 25.89
CA PRO A 505 23.53 12.72 26.67
C PRO A 505 24.71 12.37 27.58
N ALA A 506 25.69 13.28 27.66
CA ALA A 506 26.75 13.15 28.64
C ALA A 506 26.09 13.08 30.03
N ALA A 507 26.32 12.00 30.76
CA ALA A 507 25.73 11.81 32.08
C ALA A 507 26.12 13.01 32.96
N GLU A 508 25.13 13.69 33.54
CA GLU A 508 25.43 14.74 34.52
C GLU A 508 26.29 14.15 35.64
N PRO A 509 27.33 14.85 36.11
CA PRO A 509 28.10 14.40 37.26
C PRO A 509 27.17 14.35 38.48
N THR A 510 26.79 13.14 38.88
CA THR A 510 25.83 12.90 39.95
C THR A 510 26.28 13.60 41.22
N ARG A 511 25.45 14.53 41.72
CA ARG A 511 25.73 15.28 42.95
C ARG A 511 25.97 14.31 44.10
N ALA A 512 27.20 14.28 44.62
CA ALA A 512 27.55 13.57 45.84
C ALA A 512 26.79 14.18 47.03
N ALA A 513 25.72 13.53 47.48
CA ALA A 513 24.80 14.08 48.48
C ALA A 513 24.08 13.01 49.33
N TRP A 514 24.74 11.89 49.63
CA TRP A 514 24.33 10.97 50.71
C TRP A 514 25.57 10.58 51.51
N ALA A 515 25.76 11.26 52.65
CA ALA A 515 26.85 11.01 53.58
C ALA A 515 26.37 10.17 54.78
N GLU A 516 27.27 9.34 55.29
CA GLU A 516 27.36 8.84 56.68
C GLU A 516 26.14 8.12 57.29
N GLY A 517 26.31 6.83 57.62
CA GLY A 517 25.26 6.03 58.27
C GLY A 517 25.74 4.70 58.88
N SER A 518 26.37 4.77 60.05
CA SER A 518 26.74 3.62 60.93
C SER A 518 27.82 2.64 60.42
N ALA A 519 28.57 2.06 61.35
CA ALA A 519 29.68 1.14 61.10
C ALA A 519 29.55 -0.13 61.96
N HIS A 520 30.07 -1.26 61.48
CA HIS A 520 30.47 -2.42 62.29
C HIS A 520 31.54 -3.28 61.58
N GLU A 521 32.44 -3.84 62.37
CA GLU A 521 33.52 -4.79 62.05
C GLU A 521 33.52 -5.88 63.16
N PRO A 522 34.25 -7.01 63.05
CA PRO A 522 34.77 -7.72 61.86
C PRO A 522 34.57 -9.26 61.92
N GLY A 523 35.01 -9.97 60.86
CA GLY A 523 35.24 -11.44 60.80
C GLY A 523 35.57 -11.86 59.35
N ALA A 524 36.68 -12.52 58.99
CA ALA A 524 37.19 -13.85 59.41
C ALA A 524 36.22 -14.97 58.97
N GLU A 525 36.56 -16.01 58.18
CA GLU A 525 37.81 -16.60 57.64
C GLU A 525 37.53 -17.31 56.27
N ALA A 526 38.46 -17.77 55.43
CA ALA A 526 39.87 -17.45 55.09
C ALA A 526 40.32 -18.28 53.84
N GLY A 527 41.46 -17.95 53.22
CA GLY A 527 42.06 -18.66 52.07
C GLY A 527 41.61 -18.11 50.69
N GLY A 528 42.48 -17.92 49.69
CA GLY A 528 43.90 -18.27 49.52
C GLY A 528 44.10 -19.13 48.27
N ALA A 529 45.05 -18.87 47.37
CA ALA A 529 46.02 -17.76 47.29
C ALA A 529 46.52 -17.58 45.83
N ASP A 530 47.33 -16.55 45.59
CA ASP A 530 48.57 -16.53 44.78
C ASP A 530 48.69 -17.37 43.47
N ARG A 531 49.20 -16.83 42.35
CA ARG A 531 49.72 -15.47 42.09
C ARG A 531 49.83 -15.16 40.59
N ASP A 532 49.72 -13.87 40.27
CA ASP A 532 50.16 -13.18 39.04
C ASP A 532 51.72 -13.01 39.07
N PRO A 533 52.44 -12.27 38.17
CA PRO A 533 52.01 -11.39 37.07
C PRO A 533 52.85 -11.44 35.76
N ASP A 534 52.54 -10.49 34.85
CA ASP A 534 53.46 -9.76 33.95
C ASP A 534 54.21 -10.51 32.80
N ALA A 535 54.66 -9.85 31.71
CA ALA A 535 54.32 -8.56 31.09
C ALA A 535 54.97 -8.45 29.69
N GLY A 536 54.61 -7.40 28.92
CA GLY A 536 55.34 -6.91 27.74
C GLY A 536 54.89 -7.53 26.40
N THR A 537 54.49 -6.81 25.35
CA THR A 537 54.99 -5.60 24.62
C THR A 537 56.02 -5.89 23.53
N GLU A 538 55.73 -5.37 22.31
CA GLU A 538 56.67 -5.05 21.22
C GLU A 538 57.35 -6.26 20.52
N ASP A 539 57.78 -6.20 19.24
CA ASP A 539 57.64 -5.19 18.17
C ASP A 539 57.39 -5.90 16.80
N SER A 540 57.08 -5.10 15.78
CA SER A 540 57.08 -5.40 14.35
C SER A 540 58.38 -5.98 13.78
N ALA A 541 58.30 -6.67 12.63
CA ALA A 541 59.02 -6.26 11.40
C ALA A 541 58.84 -7.19 10.16
N ARG A 542 58.21 -6.61 9.11
CA ARG A 542 58.68 -6.56 7.70
C ARG A 542 58.81 -7.83 6.81
N ASN A 543 58.74 -7.56 5.50
CA ASN A 543 59.07 -8.38 4.32
C ASN A 543 58.24 -9.67 4.13
N ALA A 544 57.45 -9.90 3.07
CA ALA A 544 57.51 -9.51 1.66
C ALA A 544 58.68 -10.11 0.87
N ASP A 545 58.37 -10.98 -0.11
CA ASP A 545 58.63 -10.69 -1.54
C ASP A 545 57.72 -11.53 -2.48
N ALA A 546 57.87 -11.29 -3.79
CA ALA A 546 57.43 -11.95 -5.02
C ALA A 546 56.82 -13.38 -5.01
N GLY A 547 55.99 -13.75 -6.00
CA GLY A 547 55.52 -12.96 -7.15
C GLY A 547 54.95 -13.80 -8.32
N ALA A 548 54.94 -13.21 -9.52
CA ALA A 548 54.72 -13.78 -10.87
C ALA A 548 53.83 -15.05 -11.03
N ARG A 549 52.58 -14.96 -11.52
CA ARG A 549 52.14 -14.83 -12.94
C ARG A 549 52.32 -16.09 -13.84
N GLY A 550 51.23 -16.49 -14.49
CA GLY A 550 51.17 -17.46 -15.61
C GLY A 550 50.14 -18.58 -15.33
N SER A 551 49.00 -18.76 -16.00
CA SER A 551 48.66 -18.90 -17.44
C SER A 551 48.99 -20.28 -18.05
N ALA A 552 48.14 -20.96 -18.83
CA ALA A 552 46.69 -20.84 -19.12
C ALA A 552 46.23 -22.04 -19.99
N ARG A 553 44.90 -22.27 -20.12
CA ARG A 553 44.20 -23.22 -21.05
C ARG A 553 44.32 -24.73 -20.63
N ASN A 554 43.30 -25.62 -20.62
CA ASN A 554 42.06 -25.87 -21.43
C ASN A 554 42.34 -26.69 -22.71
N PRO A 555 41.56 -27.74 -23.12
CA PRO A 555 40.43 -28.48 -22.49
C PRO A 555 40.50 -30.05 -22.65
N ASP A 556 39.33 -30.71 -22.60
CA ASP A 556 38.88 -31.93 -23.35
C ASP A 556 38.78 -33.34 -22.71
N ALA A 557 37.74 -34.05 -23.18
CA ALA A 557 37.35 -35.46 -23.01
C ALA A 557 36.98 -35.98 -21.59
N GLY A 558 36.09 -36.97 -21.43
CA GLY A 558 35.22 -37.66 -22.42
C GLY A 558 34.69 -39.01 -21.91
N ALA A 559 33.45 -39.39 -22.28
CA ALA A 559 32.69 -40.55 -21.78
C ALA A 559 32.38 -40.52 -20.26
N GLY A 560 31.38 -41.22 -19.71
CA GLY A 560 30.42 -42.18 -20.29
C GLY A 560 30.47 -43.53 -19.56
N ILE A 561 29.31 -44.19 -19.41
CA ILE A 561 29.04 -45.45 -18.66
C ILE A 561 28.44 -45.25 -17.24
N ALA A 562 27.30 -45.92 -17.03
CA ALA A 562 26.65 -46.27 -15.75
C ALA A 562 26.59 -47.82 -15.68
N PRO A 563 26.12 -48.53 -14.61
CA PRO A 563 25.23 -48.07 -13.53
C PRO A 563 25.39 -48.75 -12.12
N ARG A 564 24.38 -48.55 -11.25
CA ARG A 564 23.89 -49.39 -10.13
C ARG A 564 24.46 -49.24 -8.70
N HIS A 565 23.51 -49.34 -7.75
CA HIS A 565 23.59 -49.50 -6.29
C HIS A 565 24.09 -50.89 -5.84
N PRO A 566 24.55 -51.05 -4.58
CA PRO A 566 23.70 -51.56 -3.47
C PRO A 566 23.23 -50.45 -2.48
N GLY A 567 22.36 -50.65 -1.47
CA GLY A 567 21.84 -51.85 -0.78
C GLY A 567 22.62 -52.16 0.53
N ALA A 568 22.09 -52.61 1.67
CA ALA A 568 20.74 -52.87 2.24
C ALA A 568 20.79 -52.49 3.76
N GLU A 569 19.93 -52.80 4.75
CA GLU A 569 18.73 -53.66 5.00
C GLU A 569 17.58 -52.77 5.60
N ALA A 570 16.28 -53.11 5.76
CA ALA A 570 15.46 -54.33 5.67
C ALA A 570 15.28 -55.21 6.94
N LYS A 571 14.08 -55.20 7.56
CA LYS A 571 13.41 -56.32 8.30
C LYS A 571 12.15 -55.83 9.06
N ASP A 572 11.07 -56.60 9.25
CA ASP A 572 10.48 -57.62 8.35
C ASP A 572 9.04 -58.01 8.80
N THR A 573 8.11 -58.24 7.85
CA THR A 573 6.98 -59.23 7.89
C THR A 573 5.92 -59.26 9.04
N ALA A 574 4.65 -59.73 8.87
CA ALA A 574 3.88 -60.20 7.70
C ALA A 574 2.36 -60.40 7.95
N ARG A 575 1.57 -60.39 6.85
CA ARG A 575 0.32 -61.16 6.54
C ARG A 575 -1.01 -60.92 7.31
N HIS A 576 -2.00 -60.36 6.60
CA HIS A 576 -3.25 -61.00 6.06
C HIS A 576 -3.99 -62.12 6.82
N PRO A 577 -5.33 -62.33 6.60
CA PRO A 577 -6.37 -61.47 5.98
C PRO A 577 -7.79 -61.57 6.65
N ASP A 578 -8.84 -61.18 5.90
CA ASP A 578 -10.24 -61.67 5.91
C ASP A 578 -11.42 -60.93 6.64
N THR A 579 -12.35 -60.47 5.78
CA THR A 579 -13.84 -60.52 5.81
C THR A 579 -14.76 -59.85 6.87
N GLU A 580 -15.83 -59.26 6.29
CA GLU A 580 -17.24 -59.13 6.75
C GLU A 580 -17.74 -58.03 7.72
N ALA A 581 -18.65 -57.21 7.16
CA ALA A 581 -19.96 -56.74 7.65
C ALA A 581 -20.19 -56.27 9.11
N GLY A 582 -20.80 -55.08 9.25
CA GLY A 582 -21.62 -54.77 10.44
C GLY A 582 -21.93 -53.31 10.79
N GLY A 583 -23.07 -52.78 10.30
CA GLY A 583 -23.98 -51.85 11.02
C GLY A 583 -23.53 -50.41 11.39
N PRO A 584 -24.46 -49.42 11.41
CA PRO A 584 -24.17 -48.05 11.87
C PRO A 584 -24.55 -47.81 13.34
N ILE A 585 -23.91 -46.82 13.98
CA ILE A 585 -24.28 -46.30 15.32
C ILE A 585 -24.37 -44.76 15.26
N ARG A 586 -25.41 -44.18 15.88
CA ARG A 586 -25.58 -42.73 16.10
C ARG A 586 -25.08 -42.33 17.49
N PRO A 587 -24.68 -41.06 17.71
CA PRO A 587 -24.71 -40.44 19.04
C PRO A 587 -26.15 -40.35 19.59
N SER A 588 -26.26 -40.21 20.92
CA SER A 588 -27.50 -40.41 21.70
C SER A 588 -28.30 -39.15 22.03
N ASP A 589 -29.58 -39.35 22.34
CA ASP A 589 -30.57 -38.33 22.73
C ASP A 589 -30.48 -37.85 24.20
N ALA A 590 -31.04 -36.65 24.44
CA ALA A 590 -31.81 -36.24 25.62
C ALA A 590 -32.57 -34.94 25.24
N GLU A 591 -33.88 -34.93 24.98
CA GLU A 591 -35.03 -35.03 25.92
C GLU A 591 -35.14 -33.86 26.93
N ALA A 592 -36.31 -33.25 27.18
CA ALA A 592 -37.61 -33.29 26.48
C ALA A 592 -38.55 -32.13 26.95
N GLY A 593 -39.60 -31.81 26.16
CA GLY A 593 -40.73 -30.92 26.54
C GLY A 593 -40.88 -29.69 25.61
N SER A 594 -41.89 -29.51 24.73
CA SER A 594 -43.33 -29.87 24.71
C SER A 594 -44.16 -29.10 25.75
N ALA A 595 -45.19 -28.29 25.44
CA ALA A 595 -45.76 -27.74 24.19
C ALA A 595 -46.70 -26.54 24.56
N ALA A 596 -47.55 -25.89 23.73
CA ALA A 596 -48.03 -26.11 22.35
C ALA A 596 -48.70 -24.85 21.72
N ARG A 597 -48.76 -24.83 20.37
CA ARG A 597 -49.80 -24.21 19.48
C ARG A 597 -50.06 -22.67 19.50
N LEU A 598 -50.02 -22.10 18.27
CA LEU A 598 -50.63 -20.83 17.86
C LEU A 598 -52.18 -20.92 17.77
N PRO A 599 -52.91 -19.79 17.74
CA PRO A 599 -53.32 -19.21 16.44
C PRO A 599 -53.16 -17.67 16.35
N ALA A 600 -53.62 -17.07 15.24
CA ALA A 600 -53.38 -15.66 14.83
C ALA A 600 -54.70 -14.78 14.89
N PRO A 601 -54.83 -13.60 14.24
CA PRO A 601 -54.73 -12.33 15.00
C PRO A 601 -55.83 -11.26 14.79
N GLY A 602 -55.83 -10.23 15.65
CA GLY A 602 -56.48 -8.90 15.47
C GLY A 602 -57.86 -8.70 16.12
N PRO A 603 -58.48 -7.49 16.06
CA PRO A 603 -57.91 -6.20 15.64
C PRO A 603 -58.29 -4.94 16.49
N GLY A 604 -57.41 -3.91 16.49
CA GLY A 604 -57.77 -2.49 16.63
C GLY A 604 -57.91 -1.85 18.04
N GLY A 605 -57.75 -0.52 18.11
CA GLY A 605 -58.31 0.32 19.19
C GLY A 605 -57.39 1.32 19.93
N ALA A 606 -57.29 2.55 19.43
CA ALA A 606 -57.07 3.83 20.16
C ALA A 606 -55.79 4.08 21.02
N ALA A 607 -55.60 5.36 21.34
CA ALA A 607 -54.57 5.99 22.20
C ALA A 607 -55.32 6.88 23.26
N PRO A 608 -54.71 7.70 24.16
CA PRO A 608 -53.31 8.18 24.24
C PRO A 608 -52.74 8.17 25.68
N GLU A 609 -51.98 9.22 26.07
CA GLU A 609 -51.30 9.49 27.35
C GLU A 609 -50.05 8.61 27.63
N GLU A 610 -48.97 9.08 28.25
CA GLU A 610 -48.28 10.37 28.39
C GLU A 610 -47.07 10.07 29.31
N THR A 611 -45.84 10.46 28.96
CA THR A 611 -44.81 11.01 29.90
C THR A 611 -43.51 11.36 29.15
N VAL A 612 -42.72 12.27 29.74
CA VAL A 612 -41.69 13.05 29.04
C VAL A 612 -40.26 12.67 29.46
N PRO A 613 -39.30 12.51 28.53
CA PRO A 613 -37.88 12.50 28.85
C PRO A 613 -37.30 13.92 28.97
N TRP A 614 -36.49 14.13 30.00
CA TRP A 614 -35.63 15.30 30.19
C TRP A 614 -34.48 15.26 29.16
N GLY A 615 -33.79 16.34 28.78
CA GLY A 615 -33.92 17.76 29.14
C GLY A 615 -32.63 18.50 28.75
N SER A 616 -32.70 19.49 27.85
CA SER A 616 -31.52 20.15 27.27
C SER A 616 -31.01 21.36 28.10
N PRO A 617 -29.73 21.72 27.96
CA PRO A 617 -29.27 23.11 28.03
C PRO A 617 -29.35 23.79 26.65
N LEU A 618 -29.81 25.05 26.62
CA LEU A 618 -29.87 25.91 25.43
C LEU A 618 -28.75 26.97 25.50
N TRP A 619 -28.17 27.34 24.34
CA TRP A 619 -27.79 28.71 23.90
C TRP A 619 -27.26 28.60 22.46
N GLY A 620 -27.54 29.48 21.49
CA GLY A 620 -28.46 30.62 21.39
C GLY A 620 -28.74 30.95 19.91
N ARG A 621 -29.82 31.68 19.59
CA ARG A 621 -30.28 31.85 18.19
C ARG A 621 -29.73 33.09 17.47
N GLY A 622 -29.07 32.90 16.33
CA GLY A 622 -28.93 33.91 15.27
C GLY A 622 -30.17 33.95 14.36
N ARG A 623 -30.46 35.10 13.72
CA ARG A 623 -31.64 35.27 12.83
C ARG A 623 -31.24 35.14 11.35
N GLY A 624 -31.96 34.29 10.61
CA GLY A 624 -31.81 34.19 9.16
C GLY A 624 -32.50 35.32 8.39
N ILE A 625 -31.95 35.67 7.23
CA ILE A 625 -32.52 36.60 6.24
C ILE A 625 -32.89 35.78 4.99
N PRO A 626 -34.10 35.91 4.42
CA PRO A 626 -34.48 35.16 3.22
C PRO A 626 -33.82 35.72 1.96
N LEU A 627 -33.25 34.84 1.13
CA LEU A 627 -32.75 35.17 -0.21
C LEU A 627 -33.90 35.15 -1.25
N PRO A 628 -33.89 36.04 -2.26
CA PRO A 628 -34.88 36.04 -3.33
C PRO A 628 -34.64 34.92 -4.37
N PRO A 629 -35.68 34.46 -5.09
CA PRO A 629 -35.55 33.41 -6.10
C PRO A 629 -34.84 33.90 -7.39
N PRO A 630 -34.23 32.98 -8.16
CA PRO A 630 -33.51 33.31 -9.40
C PRO A 630 -34.46 33.74 -10.52
N ARG A 631 -33.96 34.61 -11.43
CA ARG A 631 -34.65 34.99 -12.66
C ARG A 631 -34.30 34.01 -13.81
N PRO A 632 -35.24 33.73 -14.73
CA PRO A 632 -34.92 32.97 -15.94
C PRO A 632 -34.07 33.80 -16.91
N ALA A 633 -33.18 33.13 -17.65
CA ALA A 633 -32.41 33.73 -18.73
C ALA A 633 -33.11 33.50 -20.09
N THR A 634 -33.18 34.55 -20.91
CA THR A 634 -33.60 34.47 -22.32
C THR A 634 -32.38 34.37 -23.25
N PRO A 635 -32.47 33.68 -24.39
CA PRO A 635 -31.33 33.45 -25.27
C PRO A 635 -30.96 34.68 -26.12
N SER A 636 -29.72 34.70 -26.62
CA SER A 636 -29.24 35.65 -27.63
C SER A 636 -28.53 34.91 -28.76
N GLU A 637 -29.13 34.91 -29.95
CA GLU A 637 -28.47 34.63 -31.23
C GLU A 637 -27.57 35.84 -31.61
N GLY A 638 -26.52 35.69 -32.45
CA GLY A 638 -25.71 36.89 -32.81
C GLY A 638 -24.36 36.74 -33.54
N ALA A 639 -24.21 35.76 -34.41
CA ALA A 639 -23.27 35.67 -35.55
C ALA A 639 -22.03 36.62 -35.73
N ILE A 640 -20.85 35.98 -35.88
CA ILE A 640 -19.85 36.08 -37.00
C ILE A 640 -19.05 37.41 -37.22
N THR A 641 -17.80 37.23 -37.70
CA THR A 641 -16.74 38.18 -38.14
C THR A 641 -15.86 38.79 -37.04
N ALA A 642 -14.54 38.92 -37.21
CA ALA A 642 -13.67 38.57 -38.36
C ALA A 642 -12.41 37.82 -37.90
#